data_AF-S4RPY6-F1
#
_entry.id   AF-S4RPY6-F1
#
_cell.length_a   1.000
_cell.length_b   1.000
_cell.length_c   1.000
_cell.angle_alpha   90.00
_cell.angle_beta   90.00
_cell.angle_gamma   90.00
#
_symmetry.space_group_name_H-M   'P 1'
#
loop_
_entity.id
_entity.type
_entity.pdbx_description
1 polymer ?
#
loop_
_entity_poly.entity_id
_entity_poly.type
_entity_poly.pdbx_seq_one_letter_code
_entity_poly.pdbx_strand_id
1 'polypeptide(L)'
;MGVHPRLLLYVLLTGLVGFWPTAAQKTACSKASVADIVFLIDGSWSIGNINFQQMRSFLYTLVEGLDVAPDKVRVGMAQYSGDARTEFLMNTYADKASLLNYLKTLPYKGGNTKTGLGIEFLMQNHLTDAAGSRKAQNVPQVVIIITDGKSQDDVAGPAVKMRNMGASVYAIGIKDADISELGQMASSPASKFVYNVDDFSALAGISEQILQTVCVTVEEIVTEIRKPKFADIVFIMDGSDNVGKAGFEDMRKVVYKIASILDVAPDQNRIGVVQYNDNGHAEFLLNTHSSKEDVLKNIRQFKFRGGIANTGAGIRFAEERLFTEQAGSRKAEGFAQIAVLLTGSASQDEVERRAKALKDSGVTVFALGANKANLNELNLIGSDPSANFVFYQRNFRGFLSSLARILQSLLGLIQINIEVIEGERYADIVFLLDDTDNVGSANFEELRKLVIMLIEGLNVGKDKVRIGMAQYGRQPSTTFFLNAHGTKEEVAAGVRSAVFRGGPRANTGSGMRFLQENHFVEQAGSRVRQGFPQIAVLLTGSASQDNASMGAEAIKGAGGTVFAIGANRARLAELNRVASSPPDNHAFYVNNFGFPPMWVCLSDTFSPLFTMLGHLPSWINTEVEKPYADVVFLLDSSDAVGRKNFEGMKTFVGQIVEYLDVDASKVRVGLAQYSDNPRNEFFLNTHGTKPDVQAAIQLARFTGGRGANTGEAVRSLLQNHFTAQAGSRKDEGYTQIAVILTGSDSQDVVEQHAGALKQEGVKVFALGAEQARLPQLNALGSLPSEQHVLYAPNFSELFSSFDRFLKYLRLKIHTGILAGGVSPTEGYADVVFLVDGSDAVGQENFRHSLGLVSRVVDALDVDKDHIRIGLAQYSGDPRAEFFLSTHAAKKDVTDAIRGIRFKGGRSGNMGAALQHLKDNHFVEAAGSRVKEGFPQIAVLVAGSGSGDDVLASAQALKNDGTTVFAIGAGAAKLGELVTAGSDPEKDYVFYQRDFRALSGLSGQLAEGLSSLMKQESEEQCTKVDKADIVLLVDGSWSIGLANFQQMREFLYSIVDGLTVGKDQVRIGMAQFSGDPRTEFFLKTFSSQKDILDYIKTLPYKGGNTMTGRALEFISDNHFTAAAGSRKAQNVPQIAVVITDGKSQDDVEDAAEKLRKLGIAVYAIGIKNADFHELQQIASQPSSKFTYNVVDFSLLRGI
;
A
#
# COMPACT_ATOMS: atom_id res chain seq x y z
N MET A 1 -45.32 -50.97 -52.32
CA MET A 1 -45.81 -50.02 -51.29
C MET A 1 -44.65 -49.83 -50.33
N GLY A 2 -43.92 -48.72 -50.37
CA GLY A 2 -44.46 -47.36 -50.19
C GLY A 2 -43.99 -46.89 -48.80
N VAL A 3 -42.71 -46.57 -48.64
CA VAL A 3 -42.13 -45.21 -48.73
C VAL A 3 -42.49 -44.37 -47.50
N HIS A 4 -41.49 -43.99 -46.68
CA HIS A 4 -41.04 -42.60 -46.73
C HIS A 4 -39.54 -42.38 -46.42
N PRO A 5 -38.85 -41.52 -47.20
CA PRO A 5 -37.39 -41.44 -47.29
C PRO A 5 -36.85 -40.21 -46.55
N ARG A 6 -36.93 -40.22 -45.21
CA ARG A 6 -36.29 -39.19 -44.36
C ARG A 6 -35.46 -39.73 -43.20
N LEU A 7 -35.53 -41.02 -42.89
CA LEU A 7 -34.75 -41.61 -41.79
C LEU A 7 -33.36 -42.14 -42.21
N LEU A 8 -33.17 -42.52 -43.48
CA LEU A 8 -31.89 -43.08 -43.94
C LEU A 8 -30.80 -42.04 -44.25
N LEU A 9 -31.18 -40.76 -44.39
CA LEU A 9 -30.20 -39.67 -44.64
C LEU A 9 -29.57 -39.13 -43.35
N TYR A 10 -30.19 -39.36 -42.18
CA TYR A 10 -29.67 -38.87 -40.89
C TYR A 10 -28.71 -39.86 -40.19
N VAL A 11 -28.80 -41.16 -40.51
CA VAL A 11 -27.92 -42.19 -39.90
C VAL A 11 -26.64 -42.42 -40.73
N LEU A 12 -26.62 -42.02 -42.01
CA LEU A 12 -25.44 -42.17 -42.88
C LEU A 12 -24.52 -40.94 -42.93
N LEU A 13 -24.84 -39.84 -42.21
CA LEU A 13 -24.00 -38.64 -42.13
C LEU A 13 -23.25 -38.46 -40.80
N THR A 14 -23.39 -39.38 -39.84
CA THR A 14 -22.62 -39.37 -38.58
C THR A 14 -21.68 -40.58 -38.41
N GLY A 15 -21.63 -41.47 -39.40
CA GLY A 15 -20.82 -42.71 -39.38
C GLY A 15 -19.43 -42.63 -40.01
N LEU A 16 -18.85 -41.42 -40.22
CA LEU A 16 -17.53 -41.24 -40.86
C LEU A 16 -16.61 -40.23 -40.16
N VAL A 17 -16.70 -40.07 -38.83
CA VAL A 17 -15.63 -39.43 -38.04
C VAL A 17 -15.38 -40.25 -36.78
N GLY A 18 -14.95 -41.50 -36.98
CA GLY A 18 -14.38 -42.32 -35.91
C GLY A 18 -12.93 -41.92 -35.67
N PHE A 19 -12.63 -41.56 -34.43
CA PHE A 19 -11.29 -41.36 -33.84
C PHE A 19 -10.40 -40.31 -34.53
N TRP A 20 -10.72 -39.05 -34.29
CA TRP A 20 -9.67 -38.04 -34.12
C TRP A 20 -9.56 -37.77 -32.62
N PRO A 21 -8.37 -37.86 -32.00
CA PRO A 21 -8.20 -37.36 -30.65
C PRO A 21 -8.60 -35.88 -30.65
N THR A 22 -9.48 -35.48 -29.73
CA THR A 22 -9.86 -34.08 -29.56
C THR A 22 -8.60 -33.25 -29.36
N ALA A 23 -8.32 -32.37 -30.32
CA ALA A 23 -7.18 -31.46 -30.34
C ALA A 23 -7.33 -30.29 -29.33
N ALA A 24 -7.57 -30.63 -28.06
CA ALA A 24 -7.57 -29.70 -26.93
C ALA A 24 -6.52 -30.05 -25.86
N GLN A 25 -5.60 -30.96 -26.16
CA GLN A 25 -4.32 -31.08 -25.45
C GLN A 25 -3.28 -30.25 -26.23
N LYS A 26 -3.51 -28.93 -26.30
CA LYS A 26 -2.58 -28.00 -26.93
C LYS A 26 -1.46 -27.74 -25.93
N THR A 27 -0.28 -28.22 -26.28
CA THR A 27 1.03 -28.01 -25.65
C THR A 27 1.14 -26.60 -25.06
N ALA A 28 1.23 -26.48 -23.73
CA ALA A 28 1.31 -25.21 -23.00
C ALA A 28 2.60 -24.41 -23.27
N CYS A 29 3.55 -24.97 -24.03
CA CYS A 29 4.88 -24.40 -24.29
C CYS A 29 5.11 -24.19 -25.81
N SER A 30 4.21 -23.47 -26.51
CA SER A 30 4.24 -23.40 -27.99
C SER A 30 5.20 -22.36 -28.59
N LYS A 31 5.91 -21.55 -27.80
CA LYS A 31 6.79 -20.47 -28.32
C LYS A 31 8.20 -20.35 -27.72
N ALA A 32 8.55 -21.01 -26.62
CA ALA A 32 9.96 -21.26 -26.25
C ALA A 32 10.23 -22.76 -26.14
N SER A 33 11.10 -23.25 -27.02
CA SER A 33 11.28 -24.69 -27.24
C SER A 33 12.65 -25.23 -26.85
N VAL A 34 13.50 -24.47 -26.13
CA VAL A 34 14.86 -24.91 -25.77
C VAL A 34 15.21 -24.56 -24.32
N ALA A 35 15.37 -25.57 -23.46
CA ALA A 35 15.78 -25.43 -22.07
C ALA A 35 16.45 -26.73 -21.54
N ASP A 36 17.24 -26.61 -20.49
CA ASP A 36 17.81 -27.73 -19.75
C ASP A 36 17.17 -27.77 -18.36
N ILE A 37 16.43 -28.83 -18.04
CA ILE A 37 15.66 -28.97 -16.81
C ILE A 37 16.21 -30.14 -15.99
N VAL A 38 16.54 -29.92 -14.72
CA VAL A 38 17.05 -30.95 -13.82
C VAL A 38 16.16 -31.06 -12.57
N PHE A 39 15.67 -32.26 -12.30
CA PHE A 39 14.89 -32.55 -11.09
C PHE A 39 15.80 -33.07 -9.97
N LEU A 40 15.73 -32.43 -8.79
CA LEU A 40 16.31 -32.94 -7.55
C LEU A 40 15.19 -33.38 -6.63
N ILE A 41 15.04 -34.69 -6.45
CA ILE A 41 13.91 -35.25 -5.72
C ILE A 41 14.35 -35.90 -4.42
N ASP A 42 13.64 -35.58 -3.35
CA ASP A 42 13.82 -36.18 -2.04
C ASP A 42 13.38 -37.66 -2.09
N GLY A 43 14.28 -38.53 -1.68
CA GLY A 43 14.07 -39.97 -1.56
C GLY A 43 14.17 -40.47 -0.12
N SER A 44 14.07 -39.58 0.87
CA SER A 44 14.19 -39.90 2.29
C SER A 44 13.08 -40.82 2.81
N TRP A 45 13.31 -41.45 3.97
CA TRP A 45 12.37 -42.40 4.60
C TRP A 45 11.06 -41.76 5.07
N SER A 46 11.03 -40.45 5.33
CA SER A 46 9.82 -39.72 5.76
C SER A 46 8.69 -39.78 4.73
N ILE A 47 9.05 -39.83 3.44
CA ILE A 47 8.11 -39.86 2.33
C ILE A 47 7.26 -41.14 2.38
N GLY A 48 7.92 -42.31 2.43
CA GLY A 48 7.25 -43.60 2.35
C GLY A 48 6.79 -43.99 0.94
N ASN A 49 6.64 -45.29 0.70
CA ASN A 49 6.47 -45.85 -0.66
C ASN A 49 5.17 -45.38 -1.36
N ILE A 50 4.08 -45.13 -0.62
CA ILE A 50 2.80 -44.69 -1.19
C ILE A 50 2.91 -43.25 -1.70
N ASN A 51 3.47 -42.35 -0.89
CA ASN A 51 3.66 -40.95 -1.26
C ASN A 51 4.69 -40.81 -2.39
N PHE A 52 5.73 -41.65 -2.41
CA PHE A 52 6.68 -41.67 -3.52
C PHE A 52 6.02 -42.06 -4.86
N GLN A 53 4.98 -42.89 -4.85
CA GLN A 53 4.20 -43.16 -6.07
C GLN A 53 3.46 -41.92 -6.57
N GLN A 54 2.97 -41.06 -5.67
CA GLN A 54 2.32 -39.80 -6.05
C GLN A 54 3.35 -38.80 -6.60
N MET A 55 4.52 -38.69 -5.98
CA MET A 55 5.64 -37.90 -6.52
C MET A 55 6.06 -38.40 -7.92
N ARG A 56 6.09 -39.73 -8.13
CA ARG A 56 6.39 -40.34 -9.43
C ARG A 56 5.36 -39.98 -10.50
N SER A 57 4.07 -39.99 -10.16
CA SER A 57 3.00 -39.53 -11.06
C SER A 57 3.13 -38.05 -11.38
N PHE A 58 3.44 -37.22 -10.39
CA PHE A 58 3.68 -35.79 -10.57
C PHE A 58 4.82 -35.50 -11.56
N LEU A 59 5.98 -36.17 -11.38
CA LEU A 59 7.12 -36.06 -12.30
C LEU A 59 6.76 -36.51 -13.72
N TYR A 60 5.95 -37.58 -13.85
CA TYR A 60 5.45 -38.04 -15.14
C TYR A 60 4.63 -36.95 -15.84
N THR A 61 3.68 -36.34 -15.13
CA THR A 61 2.82 -35.28 -15.67
C THR A 61 3.62 -34.05 -16.11
N LEU A 62 4.59 -33.62 -15.30
CA LEU A 62 5.47 -32.51 -15.68
C LEU A 62 6.25 -32.84 -16.97
N VAL A 63 6.90 -34.00 -17.04
CA VAL A 63 7.70 -34.30 -18.23
C VAL A 63 6.84 -34.58 -19.48
N GLU A 64 5.63 -35.10 -19.30
CA GLU A 64 4.66 -35.28 -20.39
C GLU A 64 4.32 -33.93 -21.06
N GLY A 65 4.19 -32.87 -20.26
CA GLY A 65 3.90 -31.50 -20.72
C GLY A 65 5.05 -30.78 -21.45
N LEU A 66 6.30 -31.25 -21.31
CA LEU A 66 7.49 -30.61 -21.90
C LEU A 66 7.78 -31.13 -23.32
N ASP A 67 8.30 -30.31 -24.23
CA ASP A 67 8.71 -30.77 -25.58
C ASP A 67 10.13 -31.36 -25.59
N VAL A 68 10.28 -32.58 -25.05
CA VAL A 68 11.58 -33.23 -24.83
C VAL A 68 12.17 -33.79 -26.13
N ALA A 69 13.33 -33.27 -26.53
CA ALA A 69 14.14 -33.73 -27.66
C ALA A 69 15.59 -33.19 -27.53
N PRO A 70 16.59 -33.76 -28.25
CA PRO A 70 18.00 -33.35 -28.11
C PRO A 70 18.27 -31.89 -28.47
N ASP A 71 17.48 -31.32 -29.39
CA ASP A 71 17.52 -29.93 -29.85
C ASP A 71 16.48 -29.03 -29.16
N LYS A 72 15.65 -29.59 -28.27
CA LYS A 72 14.58 -28.88 -27.57
C LYS A 72 14.79 -28.86 -26.06
N VAL A 73 13.85 -29.38 -25.25
CA VAL A 73 14.02 -29.53 -23.80
C VAL A 73 14.81 -30.79 -23.50
N ARG A 74 15.85 -30.68 -22.66
CA ARG A 74 16.57 -31.83 -22.09
C ARG A 74 16.25 -31.96 -20.62
N VAL A 75 16.11 -33.19 -20.13
CA VAL A 75 15.70 -33.47 -18.75
C VAL A 75 16.72 -34.38 -18.06
N GLY A 76 17.22 -33.96 -16.90
CA GLY A 76 18.03 -34.77 -15.99
C GLY A 76 17.33 -34.98 -14.65
N MET A 77 17.74 -36.00 -13.89
CA MET A 77 17.14 -36.29 -12.58
C MET A 77 18.16 -36.90 -11.60
N ALA A 78 18.15 -36.42 -10.37
CA ALA A 78 18.86 -36.99 -9.23
C ALA A 78 17.92 -37.18 -8.03
N GLN A 79 18.13 -38.26 -7.29
CA GLN A 79 17.53 -38.48 -5.97
C GLN A 79 18.53 -38.14 -4.87
N TYR A 80 18.07 -37.52 -3.79
CA TYR A 80 18.89 -37.30 -2.60
C TYR A 80 18.22 -37.84 -1.34
N SER A 81 19.03 -38.23 -0.37
CA SER A 81 18.62 -38.51 0.99
C SER A 81 19.76 -38.16 1.95
N GLY A 82 20.43 -39.15 2.58
CA GLY A 82 21.70 -38.92 3.29
C GLY A 82 22.89 -38.73 2.34
N ASP A 83 22.73 -39.14 1.09
CA ASP A 83 23.64 -39.02 -0.04
C ASP A 83 22.82 -38.75 -1.33
N ALA A 84 23.44 -38.21 -2.38
CA ALA A 84 22.79 -37.97 -3.67
C ALA A 84 23.22 -39.02 -4.71
N ARG A 85 22.28 -39.43 -5.58
CA ARG A 85 22.54 -40.32 -6.71
C ARG A 85 21.86 -39.81 -7.98
N THR A 86 22.54 -39.98 -9.11
CA THR A 86 21.96 -39.73 -10.43
C THR A 86 21.00 -40.85 -10.82
N GLU A 87 19.80 -40.53 -11.26
CA GLU A 87 18.88 -41.47 -11.91
C GLU A 87 19.15 -41.50 -13.41
N PHE A 88 19.26 -40.33 -14.04
CA PHE A 88 19.71 -40.17 -15.42
C PHE A 88 20.20 -38.74 -15.68
N LEU A 89 21.14 -38.60 -16.63
CA LEU A 89 21.68 -37.31 -17.08
C LEU A 89 20.86 -36.75 -18.24
N MET A 90 21.02 -35.45 -18.55
CA MET A 90 20.29 -34.76 -19.61
C MET A 90 20.51 -35.31 -21.02
N ASN A 91 21.62 -36.01 -21.24
CA ASN A 91 21.95 -36.69 -22.49
C ASN A 91 21.64 -38.20 -22.50
N THR A 92 20.95 -38.74 -21.48
CA THR A 92 20.67 -40.18 -21.36
C THR A 92 19.54 -40.63 -22.28
N TYR A 93 18.43 -39.89 -22.32
CA TYR A 93 17.26 -40.21 -23.14
C TYR A 93 17.16 -39.23 -24.31
N ALA A 94 17.09 -39.76 -25.54
CA ALA A 94 16.97 -38.96 -26.75
C ALA A 94 15.51 -38.62 -27.12
N ASP A 95 14.53 -39.34 -26.55
CA ASP A 95 13.12 -39.16 -26.85
C ASP A 95 12.26 -39.20 -25.57
N LYS A 96 11.13 -38.48 -25.61
CA LYS A 96 10.18 -38.36 -24.50
C LYS A 96 9.63 -39.72 -24.05
N ALA A 97 9.34 -40.64 -24.97
CA ALA A 97 8.66 -41.89 -24.64
C ALA A 97 9.55 -42.80 -23.79
N SER A 98 10.83 -42.91 -24.13
CA SER A 98 11.83 -43.65 -23.34
C SER A 98 11.97 -43.11 -21.92
N LEU A 99 12.00 -41.78 -21.76
CA LEU A 99 12.09 -41.14 -20.46
C LEU A 99 10.81 -41.35 -19.63
N LEU A 100 9.63 -41.16 -20.22
CA LEU A 100 8.34 -41.40 -19.55
C LEU A 100 8.18 -42.88 -19.11
N ASN A 101 8.72 -43.82 -19.88
CA ASN A 101 8.71 -45.23 -19.49
C ASN A 101 9.59 -45.51 -18.26
N TYR A 102 10.76 -44.87 -18.16
CA TYR A 102 11.61 -44.99 -16.98
C TYR A 102 10.94 -44.39 -15.73
N LEU A 103 10.28 -43.23 -15.86
CA LEU A 103 9.58 -42.59 -14.74
C LEU A 103 8.49 -43.50 -14.14
N LYS A 104 7.82 -44.34 -14.93
CA LYS A 104 6.83 -45.32 -14.39
C LYS A 104 7.45 -46.33 -13.42
N THR A 105 8.75 -46.60 -13.55
CA THR A 105 9.48 -47.61 -12.76
C THR A 105 10.55 -47.00 -11.85
N LEU A 106 10.54 -45.67 -11.66
CA LEU A 106 11.53 -44.94 -10.85
C LEU A 106 11.67 -45.57 -9.44
N PRO A 107 12.88 -46.01 -9.03
CA PRO A 107 13.08 -46.69 -7.76
C PRO A 107 13.16 -45.72 -6.59
N TYR A 108 12.48 -46.02 -5.48
CA TYR A 108 12.55 -45.26 -4.24
C TYR A 108 13.88 -45.52 -3.49
N LYS A 109 14.59 -44.47 -3.05
CA LYS A 109 15.94 -44.58 -2.45
C LYS A 109 15.95 -44.97 -0.95
N GLY A 110 15.23 -44.24 -0.12
CA GLY A 110 15.33 -44.29 1.35
C GLY A 110 16.56 -43.53 1.90
N GLY A 111 16.49 -43.04 3.15
CA GLY A 111 17.61 -42.41 3.88
C GLY A 111 17.21 -41.18 4.71
N ASN A 112 18.21 -40.41 5.17
CA ASN A 112 18.03 -39.10 5.84
C ASN A 112 17.70 -37.99 4.82
N THR A 113 17.68 -36.71 5.22
CA THR A 113 17.36 -35.57 4.32
C THR A 113 18.48 -34.51 4.36
N LYS A 114 19.37 -34.51 3.36
CA LYS A 114 20.46 -33.54 3.19
C LYS A 114 20.33 -32.80 1.85
N THR A 115 19.47 -31.79 1.83
CA THR A 115 19.10 -31.06 0.62
C THR A 115 20.25 -30.20 0.09
N GLY A 116 21.05 -29.59 0.98
CA GLY A 116 22.22 -28.79 0.60
C GLY A 116 23.23 -29.61 -0.20
N LEU A 117 23.55 -30.81 0.27
CA LEU A 117 24.40 -31.77 -0.43
C LEU A 117 23.82 -32.21 -1.78
N GLY A 118 22.50 -32.36 -1.88
CA GLY A 118 21.82 -32.63 -3.15
C GLY A 118 22.00 -31.51 -4.19
N ILE A 119 21.90 -30.25 -3.74
CA ILE A 119 22.12 -29.06 -4.59
C ILE A 119 23.58 -29.01 -5.09
N GLU A 120 24.55 -29.25 -4.20
CA GLU A 120 25.97 -29.33 -4.60
C GLU A 120 26.23 -30.45 -5.60
N PHE A 121 25.61 -31.62 -5.39
CA PHE A 121 25.73 -32.75 -6.30
C PHE A 121 25.22 -32.42 -7.70
N LEU A 122 24.10 -31.70 -7.84
CA LEU A 122 23.60 -31.25 -9.14
C LEU A 122 24.58 -30.32 -9.85
N MET A 123 25.16 -29.36 -9.15
CA MET A 123 26.14 -28.43 -9.75
C MET A 123 27.37 -29.18 -10.28
N GLN A 124 27.83 -30.21 -9.57
CA GLN A 124 29.03 -30.96 -9.93
C GLN A 124 28.79 -32.02 -11.01
N ASN A 125 27.59 -32.61 -11.08
CA ASN A 125 27.34 -33.81 -11.88
C ASN A 125 26.29 -33.63 -12.98
N HIS A 126 25.34 -32.71 -12.83
CA HIS A 126 24.23 -32.52 -13.79
C HIS A 126 24.37 -31.24 -14.61
N LEU A 127 24.78 -30.13 -13.99
CA LEU A 127 24.93 -28.83 -14.67
C LEU A 127 26.30 -28.68 -15.36
N THR A 128 26.77 -29.77 -16.00
CA THR A 128 28.07 -29.82 -16.70
C THR A 128 27.88 -30.19 -18.18
N ASP A 129 28.83 -29.77 -19.03
CA ASP A 129 28.81 -30.09 -20.46
C ASP A 129 28.82 -31.62 -20.70
N ALA A 130 29.58 -32.37 -19.88
CA ALA A 130 29.66 -33.83 -19.96
C ALA A 130 28.32 -34.53 -19.65
N ALA A 131 27.49 -33.91 -18.80
CA ALA A 131 26.15 -34.39 -18.46
C ALA A 131 25.07 -33.97 -19.47
N GLY A 132 25.44 -33.21 -20.51
CA GLY A 132 24.54 -32.76 -21.56
C GLY A 132 23.96 -31.37 -21.36
N SER A 133 24.42 -30.60 -20.36
CA SER A 133 24.07 -29.18 -20.21
C SER A 133 24.55 -28.39 -21.44
N ARG A 134 23.73 -27.44 -21.86
CA ARG A 134 23.97 -26.48 -22.95
C ARG A 134 24.13 -25.06 -22.41
N LYS A 135 24.52 -24.91 -21.15
CA LYS A 135 24.78 -23.61 -20.52
C LYS A 135 25.74 -22.74 -21.34
N ALA A 136 26.82 -23.32 -21.88
CA ALA A 136 27.79 -22.62 -22.72
C ALA A 136 27.21 -22.08 -24.04
N GLN A 137 26.03 -22.57 -24.44
CA GLN A 137 25.28 -22.14 -25.63
C GLN A 137 24.18 -21.13 -25.27
N ASN A 138 24.19 -20.58 -24.05
CA ASN A 138 23.17 -19.69 -23.49
C ASN A 138 21.76 -20.32 -23.44
N VAL A 139 21.68 -21.65 -23.29
CA VAL A 139 20.40 -22.32 -23.04
C VAL A 139 20.03 -22.17 -21.56
N PRO A 140 18.80 -21.75 -21.23
CA PRO A 140 18.35 -21.61 -19.85
C PRO A 140 18.51 -22.90 -19.04
N GLN A 141 19.04 -22.79 -17.82
CA GLN A 141 19.19 -23.89 -16.88
C GLN A 141 18.11 -23.77 -15.80
N VAL A 142 17.22 -24.75 -15.68
CA VAL A 142 16.13 -24.78 -14.70
C VAL A 142 16.30 -25.98 -13.77
N VAL A 143 16.23 -25.75 -12.47
CA VAL A 143 16.33 -26.79 -11.45
C VAL A 143 15.01 -26.84 -10.67
N ILE A 144 14.43 -28.02 -10.50
CA ILE A 144 13.20 -28.23 -9.72
C ILE A 144 13.53 -29.16 -8.55
N ILE A 145 13.52 -28.61 -7.34
CA ILE A 145 13.80 -29.30 -6.09
C ILE A 145 12.48 -29.68 -5.43
N ILE A 146 12.32 -30.94 -5.01
CA ILE A 146 11.12 -31.45 -4.32
C ILE A 146 11.56 -32.04 -2.97
N THR A 147 10.92 -31.65 -1.87
CA THR A 147 11.22 -32.14 -0.51
C THR A 147 9.97 -32.22 0.39
N ASP A 148 9.98 -33.11 1.39
CA ASP A 148 8.88 -33.31 2.34
C ASP A 148 9.20 -32.88 3.79
N GLY A 149 10.37 -32.30 4.04
CA GLY A 149 10.80 -31.95 5.38
C GLY A 149 12.01 -31.02 5.43
N LYS A 150 12.36 -30.62 6.66
CA LYS A 150 13.51 -29.75 6.96
C LYS A 150 14.84 -30.43 6.65
N SER A 151 15.75 -29.73 5.98
CA SER A 151 17.09 -30.23 5.71
C SER A 151 17.93 -30.38 6.98
N GLN A 152 18.83 -31.36 6.98
CA GLN A 152 19.79 -31.60 8.07
C GLN A 152 21.14 -30.89 7.84
N ASP A 153 21.28 -30.14 6.75
CA ASP A 153 22.46 -29.38 6.36
C ASP A 153 22.09 -27.99 5.80
N ASP A 154 23.09 -27.14 5.59
CA ASP A 154 22.88 -25.79 5.04
C ASP A 154 22.42 -25.85 3.58
N VAL A 155 21.24 -25.29 3.32
CA VAL A 155 20.67 -25.17 1.97
C VAL A 155 20.99 -23.82 1.31
N ALA A 156 21.23 -22.77 2.10
CA ALA A 156 21.35 -21.41 1.60
C ALA A 156 22.65 -21.22 0.80
N GLY A 157 23.78 -21.65 1.34
CA GLY A 157 25.08 -21.51 0.67
C GLY A 157 25.14 -22.20 -0.70
N PRO A 158 24.79 -23.50 -0.80
CA PRO A 158 24.72 -24.20 -2.08
C PRO A 158 23.73 -23.58 -3.07
N ALA A 159 22.55 -23.16 -2.60
CA ALA A 159 21.53 -22.60 -3.48
C ALA A 159 21.93 -21.23 -4.05
N VAL A 160 22.55 -20.36 -3.26
CA VAL A 160 23.13 -19.10 -3.74
C VAL A 160 24.16 -19.35 -4.84
N LYS A 161 25.06 -20.33 -4.65
CA LYS A 161 26.04 -20.69 -5.69
C LYS A 161 25.36 -21.16 -6.97
N MET A 162 24.33 -21.99 -6.86
CA MET A 162 23.56 -22.49 -8.02
C MET A 162 22.88 -21.35 -8.78
N ARG A 163 22.25 -20.40 -8.07
CA ARG A 163 21.63 -19.22 -8.69
C ARG A 163 22.64 -18.28 -9.33
N ASN A 164 23.79 -18.05 -8.69
CA ASN A 164 24.89 -17.25 -9.24
C ASN A 164 25.51 -17.88 -10.50
N MET A 165 25.35 -19.19 -10.67
CA MET A 165 25.69 -19.87 -11.92
C MET A 165 24.65 -19.65 -13.04
N GLY A 166 23.60 -18.87 -12.80
CA GLY A 166 22.55 -18.56 -13.79
C GLY A 166 21.47 -19.62 -13.91
N ALA A 167 21.33 -20.50 -12.91
CA ALA A 167 20.23 -21.47 -12.87
C ALA A 167 19.00 -20.87 -12.17
N SER A 168 17.81 -21.08 -12.75
CA SER A 168 16.53 -20.76 -12.12
C SER A 168 16.07 -21.94 -11.27
N VAL A 169 15.89 -21.72 -9.97
CA VAL A 169 15.60 -22.79 -9.01
C VAL A 169 14.15 -22.69 -8.55
N TYR A 170 13.39 -23.76 -8.76
CA TYR A 170 12.06 -23.98 -8.20
C TYR A 170 12.18 -24.89 -6.97
N ALA A 171 11.55 -24.53 -5.87
CA ALA A 171 11.49 -25.34 -4.66
C ALA A 171 10.04 -25.73 -4.37
N ILE A 172 9.77 -27.03 -4.29
CA ILE A 172 8.45 -27.61 -4.02
C ILE A 172 8.53 -28.34 -2.69
N GLY A 173 7.89 -27.76 -1.68
CA GLY A 173 7.69 -28.37 -0.37
C GLY A 173 6.39 -29.14 -0.31
N ILE A 174 6.41 -30.27 0.40
CA ILE A 174 5.25 -31.12 0.65
C ILE A 174 5.11 -31.30 2.15
N LYS A 175 3.89 -31.11 2.67
CA LYS A 175 3.51 -31.39 4.06
C LYS A 175 4.33 -30.58 5.09
N ASP A 176 5.34 -31.19 5.70
CA ASP A 176 6.11 -30.63 6.83
C ASP A 176 7.37 -29.88 6.36
N ALA A 177 7.45 -29.53 5.06
CA ALA A 177 8.56 -28.79 4.49
C ALA A 177 8.70 -27.39 5.12
N ASP A 178 9.93 -27.00 5.43
CA ASP A 178 10.23 -25.68 6.02
C ASP A 178 10.18 -24.60 4.93
N ILE A 179 9.14 -23.77 4.95
CA ILE A 179 8.91 -22.72 3.95
C ILE A 179 10.08 -21.71 3.90
N SER A 180 10.76 -21.47 5.04
CA SER A 180 11.93 -20.60 5.06
C SER A 180 13.08 -21.21 4.26
N GLU A 181 13.33 -22.51 4.41
CA GLU A 181 14.35 -23.22 3.63
C GLU A 181 14.00 -23.26 2.14
N LEU A 182 12.72 -23.48 1.78
CA LEU A 182 12.27 -23.42 0.38
C LEU A 182 12.57 -22.05 -0.23
N GLY A 183 12.29 -20.97 0.51
CA GLY A 183 12.61 -19.60 0.09
C GLY A 183 14.11 -19.33 -0.05
N GLN A 184 14.95 -19.94 0.80
CA GLN A 184 16.41 -19.84 0.69
C GLN A 184 16.95 -20.59 -0.55
N MET A 185 16.28 -21.67 -0.97
CA MET A 185 16.66 -22.49 -2.12
C MET A 185 16.20 -21.92 -3.47
N ALA A 186 14.96 -21.44 -3.53
CA ALA A 186 14.32 -20.96 -4.75
C ALA A 186 14.95 -19.68 -5.31
N SER A 187 14.68 -19.40 -6.58
CA SER A 187 14.94 -18.11 -7.22
C SER A 187 13.91 -17.05 -6.78
N SER A 188 14.21 -15.78 -7.03
CA SER A 188 13.33 -14.66 -6.69
C SER A 188 12.44 -14.26 -7.87
N PRO A 189 11.18 -13.83 -7.65
CA PRO A 189 10.50 -13.75 -6.35
C PRO A 189 9.95 -15.11 -5.85
N ALA A 190 9.86 -15.29 -4.53
CA ALA A 190 9.39 -16.54 -3.93
C ALA A 190 8.00 -16.96 -4.41
N SER A 191 7.09 -16.00 -4.66
CA SER A 191 5.73 -16.26 -5.20
C SER A 191 5.70 -16.97 -6.56
N LYS A 192 6.81 -16.95 -7.30
CA LYS A 192 6.96 -17.61 -8.60
C LYS A 192 7.69 -18.96 -8.50
N PHE A 193 8.64 -19.07 -7.57
CA PHE A 193 9.60 -20.18 -7.54
C PHE A 193 9.44 -21.10 -6.32
N VAL A 194 8.62 -20.73 -5.34
CA VAL A 194 8.32 -21.55 -4.16
C VAL A 194 6.88 -22.06 -4.25
N TYR A 195 6.72 -23.37 -4.13
CA TYR A 195 5.44 -24.04 -4.04
C TYR A 195 5.41 -24.85 -2.75
N ASN A 196 4.35 -24.74 -1.97
CA ASN A 196 4.14 -25.58 -0.80
C ASN A 196 2.76 -26.23 -0.92
N VAL A 197 2.68 -27.54 -0.76
CA VAL A 197 1.42 -28.29 -0.81
C VAL A 197 1.20 -29.06 0.48
N ASP A 198 -0.06 -29.16 0.91
CA ASP A 198 -0.42 -29.76 2.20
C ASP A 198 -0.09 -31.26 2.27
N ASP A 199 -0.14 -31.96 1.14
CA ASP A 199 0.24 -33.37 1.03
C ASP A 199 0.65 -33.77 -0.39
N PHE A 200 1.07 -35.04 -0.54
CA PHE A 200 1.52 -35.58 -1.83
C PHE A 200 0.40 -35.71 -2.87
N SER A 201 -0.87 -35.76 -2.45
CA SER A 201 -2.00 -35.88 -3.37
C SER A 201 -2.33 -34.55 -4.03
N ALA A 202 -2.04 -33.44 -3.34
CA ALA A 202 -2.17 -32.07 -3.85
C ALA A 202 -1.14 -31.71 -4.94
N LEU A 203 -0.07 -32.50 -5.13
CA LEU A 203 0.90 -32.31 -6.22
C LEU A 203 0.24 -32.31 -7.61
N ALA A 204 -0.83 -33.09 -7.80
CA ALA A 204 -1.56 -33.11 -9.06
C ALA A 204 -2.15 -31.73 -9.41
N GLY A 205 -2.60 -30.97 -8.40
CA GLY A 205 -3.23 -29.66 -8.59
C GLY A 205 -2.27 -28.56 -9.05
N ILE A 206 -0.98 -28.65 -8.71
CA ILE A 206 0.03 -27.63 -9.07
C ILE A 206 0.78 -27.95 -10.38
N SER A 207 0.52 -29.11 -11.00
CA SER A 207 1.27 -29.58 -12.17
C SER A 207 1.16 -28.63 -13.37
N GLU A 208 -0.05 -28.16 -13.69
CA GLU A 208 -0.25 -27.20 -14.78
C GLU A 208 0.35 -25.83 -14.49
N GLN A 209 0.23 -25.36 -13.25
CA GLN A 209 0.79 -24.08 -12.82
C GLN A 209 2.31 -24.08 -12.95
N ILE A 210 3.00 -25.10 -12.43
CA ILE A 210 4.46 -25.23 -12.54
C ILE A 210 4.88 -25.30 -14.01
N LEU A 211 4.17 -26.07 -14.85
CA LEU A 211 4.47 -26.14 -16.27
C LEU A 211 4.39 -24.76 -16.94
N GLN A 212 3.32 -24.00 -16.67
CA GLN A 212 3.16 -22.66 -17.22
C GLN A 212 4.25 -21.71 -16.73
N THR A 213 4.55 -21.71 -15.43
CA THR A 213 5.55 -20.81 -14.84
C THR A 213 6.96 -21.14 -15.34
N VAL A 214 7.30 -22.41 -15.48
CA VAL A 214 8.57 -22.85 -16.09
C VAL A 214 8.65 -22.41 -17.55
N CYS A 215 7.59 -22.57 -18.35
CA CYS A 215 7.54 -22.10 -19.74
C CYS A 215 7.77 -20.59 -19.85
N VAL A 216 7.05 -19.79 -19.04
CA VAL A 216 7.20 -18.32 -19.02
C VAL A 216 8.61 -17.92 -18.59
N THR A 217 9.18 -18.59 -17.60
CA THR A 217 10.56 -18.32 -17.15
C THR A 217 11.58 -18.57 -18.25
N VAL A 218 11.43 -19.66 -19.01
CA VAL A 218 12.28 -19.93 -20.17
C VAL A 218 12.11 -18.85 -21.24
N GLU A 219 10.87 -18.40 -21.51
CA GLU A 219 10.60 -17.30 -22.45
C GLU A 219 11.25 -15.98 -22.02
N GLU A 220 11.13 -15.60 -20.75
CA GLU A 220 11.74 -14.41 -20.17
C GLU A 220 13.28 -14.45 -20.29
N ILE A 221 13.91 -15.56 -19.87
CA ILE A 221 15.37 -15.71 -19.93
C ILE A 221 15.85 -15.64 -21.39
N VAL A 222 15.18 -16.32 -22.32
CA VAL A 222 15.52 -16.25 -23.75
C VAL A 222 15.36 -14.82 -24.28
N THR A 223 14.35 -14.08 -23.82
CA THR A 223 14.12 -12.69 -24.22
C THR A 223 15.22 -11.77 -23.69
N GLU A 224 15.62 -11.93 -22.42
CA GLU A 224 16.75 -11.21 -21.83
C GLU A 224 18.06 -11.51 -22.55
N ILE A 225 18.34 -12.78 -22.88
CA ILE A 225 19.54 -13.21 -23.64
C ILE A 225 19.55 -12.64 -25.08
N ARG A 226 18.39 -12.29 -25.64
CA ARG A 226 18.26 -11.73 -27.00
C ARG A 226 18.33 -10.21 -27.07
N LYS A 227 18.29 -9.48 -25.95
CA LYS A 227 18.43 -8.02 -25.99
C LYS A 227 19.81 -7.63 -26.56
N PRO A 228 19.92 -6.56 -27.36
CA PRO A 228 21.20 -6.09 -27.87
C PRO A 228 21.98 -5.36 -26.77
N LYS A 229 23.28 -5.62 -26.62
CA LYS A 229 24.10 -5.08 -25.51
C LYS A 229 24.31 -3.57 -25.53
N PHE A 230 24.23 -2.94 -26.70
CA PHE A 230 24.38 -1.50 -26.88
C PHE A 230 23.42 -1.01 -27.97
N ALA A 231 23.16 0.30 -27.98
CA ALA A 231 22.30 0.94 -28.97
C ALA A 231 22.91 2.21 -29.57
N ASP A 232 22.36 2.61 -30.72
CA ASP A 232 22.54 3.94 -31.28
C ASP A 232 21.31 4.79 -30.92
N ILE A 233 21.53 5.87 -30.18
CA ILE A 233 20.47 6.67 -29.56
C ILE A 233 20.50 8.08 -30.14
N VAL A 234 19.40 8.50 -30.77
CA VAL A 234 19.25 9.84 -31.34
C VAL A 234 18.21 10.65 -30.57
N PHE A 235 18.62 11.78 -30.00
CA PHE A 235 17.68 12.75 -29.42
C PHE A 235 17.16 13.70 -30.49
N ILE A 236 15.84 13.84 -30.59
CA ILE A 236 15.16 14.74 -31.54
C ILE A 236 14.48 15.84 -30.72
N MET A 237 15.07 17.03 -30.66
CA MET A 237 14.71 18.10 -29.74
C MET A 237 13.99 19.25 -30.45
N ASP A 238 12.82 19.64 -29.94
CA ASP A 238 12.08 20.82 -30.39
C ASP A 238 12.78 22.13 -29.97
N GLY A 239 13.30 22.85 -30.96
CA GLY A 239 13.96 24.15 -30.83
C GLY A 239 13.08 25.34 -31.20
N SER A 240 11.76 25.16 -31.31
CA SER A 240 10.80 26.18 -31.75
C SER A 240 10.55 27.29 -30.72
N ASP A 241 9.96 28.40 -31.19
CA ASP A 241 9.58 29.53 -30.33
C ASP A 241 8.50 29.18 -29.30
N ASN A 242 7.69 28.14 -29.56
CA ASN A 242 6.68 27.65 -28.61
C ASN A 242 7.29 27.02 -27.35
N VAL A 243 8.49 26.45 -27.47
CA VAL A 243 9.26 25.91 -26.33
C VAL A 243 9.91 27.05 -25.56
N GLY A 244 10.45 28.04 -26.29
CA GLY A 244 11.18 29.17 -25.76
C GLY A 244 12.55 28.79 -25.16
N LYS A 245 13.40 29.80 -24.91
CA LYS A 245 14.77 29.60 -24.40
C LYS A 245 14.82 28.81 -23.09
N ALA A 246 13.90 29.10 -22.16
CA ALA A 246 13.87 28.43 -20.85
C ALA A 246 13.44 26.95 -20.97
N GLY A 247 12.44 26.64 -21.80
CA GLY A 247 12.02 25.26 -22.04
C GLY A 247 13.10 24.45 -22.74
N PHE A 248 13.82 25.07 -23.68
CA PHE A 248 14.92 24.44 -24.39
C PHE A 248 16.11 24.13 -23.47
N GLU A 249 16.42 25.04 -22.54
CA GLU A 249 17.42 24.81 -21.48
C GLU A 249 17.06 23.61 -20.61
N ASP A 250 15.79 23.43 -20.27
CA ASP A 250 15.33 22.28 -19.50
C ASP A 250 15.37 20.97 -20.31
N MET A 251 15.00 20.99 -21.60
CA MET A 251 15.20 19.82 -22.47
C MET A 251 16.68 19.41 -22.56
N ARG A 252 17.58 20.39 -22.71
CA ARG A 252 19.03 20.16 -22.76
C ARG A 252 19.54 19.48 -21.50
N LYS A 253 19.00 19.85 -20.32
CA LYS A 253 19.31 19.17 -19.05
C LYS A 253 18.80 17.72 -19.02
N VAL A 254 17.61 17.46 -19.55
CA VAL A 254 17.06 16.09 -19.65
C VAL A 254 17.98 15.22 -20.51
N VAL A 255 18.32 15.69 -21.72
CA VAL A 255 19.24 14.99 -22.63
C VAL A 255 20.62 14.79 -22.00
N TYR A 256 21.17 15.82 -21.35
CA TYR A 256 22.43 15.73 -20.62
C TYR A 256 22.40 14.64 -19.54
N LYS A 257 21.32 14.56 -18.75
CA LYS A 257 21.20 13.57 -17.68
C LYS A 257 21.05 12.15 -18.19
N ILE A 258 20.26 11.94 -19.24
CA ILE A 258 20.17 10.62 -19.89
C ILE A 258 21.54 10.21 -20.44
N ALA A 259 22.20 11.08 -21.20
CA ALA A 259 23.52 10.82 -21.76
C ALA A 259 24.61 10.56 -20.71
N SER A 260 24.51 11.16 -19.51
CA SER A 260 25.50 10.96 -18.44
C SER A 260 25.47 9.55 -17.83
N ILE A 261 24.32 8.88 -17.91
CA ILE A 261 24.07 7.57 -17.30
C ILE A 261 24.44 6.44 -18.28
N LEU A 262 24.19 6.64 -19.57
CA LEU A 262 24.50 5.65 -20.61
C LEU A 262 26.01 5.45 -20.78
N ASP A 263 26.48 4.23 -20.98
CA ASP A 263 27.89 3.96 -21.29
C ASP A 263 28.19 4.28 -22.75
N VAL A 264 28.93 5.37 -22.98
CA VAL A 264 29.16 5.96 -24.31
C VAL A 264 30.61 5.80 -24.71
N ALA A 265 30.83 5.01 -25.76
CA ALA A 265 32.11 4.76 -26.41
C ALA A 265 31.85 4.26 -27.84
N PRO A 266 32.86 4.21 -28.74
CA PRO A 266 32.66 3.82 -30.14
C PRO A 266 32.11 2.40 -30.31
N ASP A 267 32.44 1.51 -29.38
CA ASP A 267 32.01 0.10 -29.29
C ASP A 267 30.85 -0.13 -28.30
N GLN A 268 30.42 0.91 -27.56
CA GLN A 268 29.30 0.88 -26.60
C GLN A 268 28.09 1.63 -27.15
N ASN A 269 27.35 2.43 -26.36
CA ASN A 269 26.26 3.25 -26.89
C ASN A 269 26.81 4.44 -27.68
N ARG A 270 26.16 4.77 -28.80
CA ARG A 270 26.46 6.00 -29.57
C ARG A 270 25.31 6.99 -29.44
N ILE A 271 25.62 8.28 -29.33
CA ILE A 271 24.61 9.33 -29.17
C ILE A 271 24.70 10.31 -30.34
N GLY A 272 23.55 10.63 -30.92
CA GLY A 272 23.37 11.71 -31.90
C GLY A 272 22.28 12.67 -31.43
N VAL A 273 22.34 13.93 -31.87
CA VAL A 273 21.33 14.93 -31.48
C VAL A 273 20.91 15.76 -32.69
N VAL A 274 19.59 15.84 -32.89
CA VAL A 274 18.91 16.75 -33.82
C VAL A 274 18.16 17.80 -33.03
N GLN A 275 18.30 19.06 -33.41
CA GLN A 275 17.37 20.11 -33.04
C GLN A 275 16.48 20.42 -34.25
N TYR A 276 15.17 20.54 -34.07
CA TYR A 276 14.26 20.91 -35.15
C TYR A 276 13.45 22.16 -34.84
N ASN A 277 13.18 22.93 -35.89
CA ASN A 277 12.26 24.06 -35.91
C ASN A 277 11.52 23.99 -37.27
N ASP A 278 11.60 25.02 -38.11
CA ASP A 278 11.11 24.99 -39.48
C ASP A 278 11.72 23.81 -40.27
N ASN A 279 12.98 23.47 -39.96
CA ASN A 279 13.73 22.34 -40.52
C ASN A 279 14.53 21.61 -39.44
N GLY A 280 15.02 20.40 -39.74
CA GLY A 280 15.96 19.69 -38.87
C GLY A 280 17.40 20.19 -39.00
N HIS A 281 18.12 20.20 -37.88
CA HIS A 281 19.54 20.53 -37.78
C HIS A 281 20.27 19.53 -36.89
N ALA A 282 21.32 18.88 -37.40
CA ALA A 282 22.18 18.03 -36.57
C ALA A 282 23.06 18.92 -35.68
N GLU A 283 22.96 18.77 -34.35
CA GLU A 283 23.95 19.34 -33.44
C GLU A 283 25.22 18.47 -33.43
N PHE A 284 25.07 17.13 -33.48
CA PHE A 284 26.14 16.19 -33.86
C PHE A 284 25.60 14.80 -34.26
N LEU A 285 26.39 14.04 -35.02
CA LEU A 285 26.08 12.68 -35.51
C LEU A 285 26.58 11.59 -34.54
N LEU A 286 26.15 10.34 -34.73
CA LEU A 286 26.49 9.20 -33.86
C LEU A 286 28.00 8.91 -33.79
N ASN A 287 28.76 9.20 -34.86
CA ASN A 287 30.21 9.04 -34.93
C ASN A 287 31.01 10.33 -34.68
N THR A 288 30.38 11.43 -34.27
CA THR A 288 31.09 12.72 -34.10
C THR A 288 31.99 12.73 -32.86
N HIS A 289 31.59 12.04 -31.79
CA HIS A 289 32.31 12.00 -30.52
C HIS A 289 32.56 10.56 -30.08
N SER A 290 33.78 10.28 -29.63
CA SER A 290 34.22 8.95 -29.21
C SER A 290 34.26 8.76 -27.68
N SER A 291 33.97 9.80 -26.89
CA SER A 291 33.98 9.74 -25.43
C SER A 291 32.70 10.30 -24.82
N LYS A 292 32.30 9.78 -23.66
CA LYS A 292 31.18 10.31 -22.86
C LYS A 292 31.42 11.79 -22.51
N GLU A 293 32.64 12.15 -22.14
CA GLU A 293 33.03 13.51 -21.77
C GLU A 293 32.78 14.51 -22.92
N ASP A 294 33.15 14.15 -24.15
CA ASP A 294 32.95 15.01 -25.32
C ASP A 294 31.48 15.15 -25.68
N VAL A 295 30.70 14.06 -25.60
CA VAL A 295 29.24 14.11 -25.80
C VAL A 295 28.60 15.06 -24.77
N LEU A 296 28.91 14.89 -23.49
CA LEU A 296 28.38 15.72 -22.41
C LEU A 296 28.80 17.18 -22.51
N LYS A 297 30.05 17.44 -22.93
CA LYS A 297 30.56 18.80 -23.16
C LYS A 297 29.80 19.50 -24.30
N ASN A 298 29.55 18.81 -25.41
CA ASN A 298 28.84 19.40 -26.55
C ASN A 298 27.34 19.59 -26.28
N ILE A 299 26.68 18.68 -25.56
CA ILE A 299 25.27 18.87 -25.15
C ILE A 299 25.07 20.17 -24.38
N ARG A 300 26.01 20.56 -23.51
CA ARG A 300 25.94 21.82 -22.74
C ARG A 300 26.08 23.09 -23.60
N GLN A 301 26.48 22.97 -24.86
CA GLN A 301 26.78 24.11 -25.73
C GLN A 301 25.69 24.38 -26.79
N PHE A 302 24.67 23.52 -26.88
CA PHE A 302 23.56 23.72 -27.83
C PHE A 302 22.92 25.08 -27.65
N LYS A 303 22.65 25.75 -28.77
CA LYS A 303 21.99 27.04 -28.81
C LYS A 303 20.54 26.87 -29.24
N PHE A 304 19.66 27.61 -28.58
CA PHE A 304 18.26 27.73 -29.00
C PHE A 304 18.16 28.45 -30.35
N ARG A 305 17.40 27.89 -31.31
CA ARG A 305 17.31 28.41 -32.68
C ARG A 305 16.01 29.15 -33.02
N GLY A 306 14.91 28.93 -32.31
CA GLY A 306 13.61 29.58 -32.59
C GLY A 306 13.00 29.11 -33.92
N GLY A 307 11.78 29.56 -34.26
CA GLY A 307 11.04 29.14 -35.45
C GLY A 307 9.81 28.27 -35.13
N ILE A 308 9.24 27.62 -36.15
CA ILE A 308 7.98 26.85 -36.06
C ILE A 308 8.25 25.40 -35.66
N ALA A 309 7.34 24.74 -34.93
CA ALA A 309 7.51 23.33 -34.56
C ALA A 309 7.06 22.37 -35.69
N ASN A 310 7.97 22.01 -36.60
CA ASN A 310 7.73 20.96 -37.61
C ASN A 310 8.32 19.62 -37.16
N THR A 311 7.58 18.90 -36.31
CA THR A 311 7.98 17.60 -35.74
C THR A 311 8.17 16.54 -36.82
N GLY A 312 7.34 16.52 -37.86
CA GLY A 312 7.49 15.61 -39.00
C GLY A 312 8.80 15.83 -39.76
N ALA A 313 9.21 17.08 -39.97
CA ALA A 313 10.48 17.46 -40.56
C ALA A 313 11.67 17.05 -39.67
N GLY A 314 11.56 17.18 -38.35
CA GLY A 314 12.55 16.71 -37.39
C GLY A 314 12.75 15.19 -37.44
N ILE A 315 11.65 14.42 -37.47
CA ILE A 315 11.66 12.95 -37.61
C ILE A 315 12.31 12.54 -38.94
N ARG A 316 11.90 13.13 -40.06
CA ARG A 316 12.49 12.88 -41.38
C ARG A 316 14.00 13.16 -41.38
N PHE A 317 14.41 14.27 -40.78
CA PHE A 317 15.83 14.63 -40.75
C PHE A 317 16.65 13.61 -39.95
N ALA A 318 16.16 13.14 -38.80
CA ALA A 318 16.82 12.11 -38.02
C ALA A 318 16.93 10.79 -38.81
N GLU A 319 15.86 10.38 -39.50
CA GLU A 319 15.82 9.20 -40.37
C GLU A 319 16.86 9.28 -41.50
N GLU A 320 16.88 10.39 -42.24
CA GLU A 320 17.72 10.55 -43.44
C GLU A 320 19.18 10.91 -43.14
N ARG A 321 19.49 11.42 -41.94
CA ARG A 321 20.82 12.01 -41.63
C ARG A 321 21.53 11.41 -40.43
N LEU A 322 20.84 10.82 -39.45
CA LEU A 322 21.48 10.30 -38.24
C LEU A 322 21.39 8.78 -38.14
N PHE A 323 20.28 8.17 -38.53
CA PHE A 323 20.15 6.70 -38.58
C PHE A 323 20.72 6.08 -39.86
N THR A 324 21.83 6.63 -40.36
CA THR A 324 22.55 6.16 -41.55
C THR A 324 23.96 5.70 -41.21
N GLU A 325 24.50 4.74 -41.98
CA GLU A 325 25.86 4.22 -41.77
C GLU A 325 26.91 5.34 -41.86
N GLN A 326 26.72 6.30 -42.78
CA GLN A 326 27.64 7.44 -42.93
C GLN A 326 27.68 8.33 -41.68
N ALA A 327 26.57 8.39 -40.92
CA ALA A 327 26.47 9.13 -39.67
C ALA A 327 26.91 8.32 -38.44
N GLY A 328 27.32 7.06 -38.63
CA GLY A 328 27.80 6.19 -37.56
C GLY A 328 26.74 5.25 -36.98
N SER A 329 25.57 5.11 -37.60
CA SER A 329 24.60 4.08 -37.21
C SER A 329 25.14 2.68 -37.55
N ARG A 330 25.04 1.77 -36.58
CA ARG A 330 25.39 0.35 -36.64
C ARG A 330 24.16 -0.53 -36.87
N LYS A 331 23.13 0.03 -37.51
CA LYS A 331 21.89 -0.69 -37.83
C LYS A 331 22.14 -1.96 -38.64
N ALA A 332 23.05 -1.92 -39.63
CA ALA A 332 23.41 -3.07 -40.45
C ALA A 332 24.19 -4.16 -39.68
N GLU A 333 24.84 -3.77 -38.57
CA GLU A 333 25.53 -4.68 -37.66
C GLU A 333 24.58 -5.30 -36.61
N GLY A 334 23.28 -4.95 -36.66
CA GLY A 334 22.25 -5.51 -35.77
C GLY A 334 22.08 -4.80 -34.43
N PHE A 335 22.71 -3.63 -34.23
CA PHE A 335 22.54 -2.85 -33.00
C PHE A 335 21.17 -2.16 -32.96
N ALA A 336 20.57 -2.07 -31.76
CA ALA A 336 19.31 -1.37 -31.57
C ALA A 336 19.42 0.10 -31.98
N GLN A 337 18.38 0.59 -32.66
CA GLN A 337 18.26 1.99 -33.06
C GLN A 337 17.12 2.64 -32.25
N ILE A 338 17.42 3.68 -31.47
CA ILE A 338 16.46 4.30 -30.56
C ILE A 338 16.39 5.81 -30.81
N ALA A 339 15.18 6.34 -30.96
CA ALA A 339 14.92 7.77 -31.01
C ALA A 339 14.23 8.24 -29.72
N VAL A 340 14.70 9.34 -29.14
CA VAL A 340 14.04 10.02 -28.01
C VAL A 340 13.61 11.41 -28.47
N LEU A 341 12.32 11.58 -28.72
CA LEU A 341 11.74 12.81 -29.24
C LEU A 341 11.20 13.68 -28.09
N LEU A 342 11.62 14.95 -28.03
CA LEU A 342 11.16 15.93 -27.04
C LEU A 342 10.44 17.08 -27.75
N THR A 343 9.15 17.30 -27.46
CA THR A 343 8.34 18.36 -28.08
C THR A 343 7.53 19.16 -27.07
N GLY A 344 7.36 20.47 -27.31
CA GLY A 344 6.61 21.39 -26.44
C GLY A 344 5.27 21.86 -27.00
N SER A 345 4.96 21.51 -28.25
CA SER A 345 3.77 22.00 -28.96
C SER A 345 3.27 21.01 -30.01
N ALA A 346 2.05 21.22 -30.49
CA ALA A 346 1.51 20.48 -31.63
C ALA A 346 2.28 20.82 -32.91
N SER A 347 2.51 19.81 -33.76
CA SER A 347 3.22 19.99 -35.03
C SER A 347 2.40 20.81 -36.03
N GLN A 348 3.09 21.56 -36.91
CA GLN A 348 2.46 22.29 -38.02
C GLN A 348 2.56 21.54 -39.37
N ASP A 349 3.18 20.36 -39.37
CA ASP A 349 3.35 19.50 -40.52
C ASP A 349 2.84 18.06 -40.24
N GLU A 350 2.94 17.19 -41.24
CA GLU A 350 2.40 15.84 -41.17
C GLU A 350 3.34 14.89 -40.41
N VAL A 351 2.85 14.37 -39.27
CA VAL A 351 3.63 13.58 -38.30
C VAL A 351 3.46 12.07 -38.46
N GLU A 352 2.25 11.61 -38.75
CA GLU A 352 1.88 10.18 -38.69
C GLU A 352 2.69 9.33 -39.67
N ARG A 353 2.75 9.74 -40.94
CA ARG A 353 3.53 9.04 -41.98
C ARG A 353 5.02 9.04 -41.66
N ARG A 354 5.54 10.12 -41.08
CA ARG A 354 6.96 10.27 -40.72
C ARG A 354 7.32 9.39 -39.53
N ALA A 355 6.51 9.40 -38.49
CA ALA A 355 6.65 8.49 -37.36
C ALA A 355 6.56 7.03 -37.80
N LYS A 356 5.62 6.71 -38.69
CA LYS A 356 5.49 5.37 -39.26
C LYS A 356 6.73 4.96 -40.07
N ALA A 357 7.24 5.81 -40.95
CA ALA A 357 8.45 5.53 -41.73
C ALA A 357 9.66 5.25 -40.81
N LEU A 358 9.87 6.09 -39.79
CA LEU A 358 10.94 5.89 -38.82
C LEU A 358 10.81 4.54 -38.09
N LYS A 359 9.60 4.18 -37.63
CA LYS A 359 9.31 2.90 -36.97
C LYS A 359 9.46 1.69 -37.90
N ASP A 360 8.92 1.77 -39.11
CA ASP A 360 9.03 0.72 -40.13
C ASP A 360 10.49 0.51 -40.55
N SER A 361 11.35 1.52 -40.39
CA SER A 361 12.78 1.38 -40.57
C SER A 361 13.46 0.59 -39.44
N GLY A 362 12.76 0.20 -38.36
CA GLY A 362 13.33 -0.54 -37.24
C GLY A 362 13.91 0.33 -36.12
N VAL A 363 13.52 1.61 -36.07
CA VAL A 363 13.86 2.52 -34.96
C VAL A 363 12.77 2.48 -33.91
N THR A 364 13.16 2.30 -32.64
CA THR A 364 12.25 2.37 -31.50
C THR A 364 12.15 3.80 -30.99
N VAL A 365 10.94 4.35 -30.86
CA VAL A 365 10.72 5.78 -30.58
C VAL A 365 10.06 6.00 -29.22
N PHE A 366 10.71 6.81 -28.38
CA PHE A 366 10.17 7.39 -27.16
C PHE A 366 9.68 8.82 -27.42
N ALA A 367 8.44 9.11 -27.05
CA ALA A 367 7.81 10.41 -27.27
C ALA A 367 7.58 11.14 -25.95
N LEU A 368 8.35 12.22 -25.71
CA LEU A 368 8.30 13.05 -24.50
C LEU A 368 7.67 14.41 -24.85
N GLY A 369 6.43 14.63 -24.42
CA GLY A 369 5.71 15.89 -24.62
C GLY A 369 5.60 16.72 -23.35
N ALA A 370 5.80 18.03 -23.46
CA ALA A 370 5.46 18.94 -22.37
C ALA A 370 4.71 20.19 -22.83
N ASN A 371 4.30 21.02 -21.88
CA ASN A 371 3.58 22.27 -22.12
C ASN A 371 2.28 22.07 -22.91
N LYS A 372 2.26 22.41 -24.21
CA LYS A 372 1.10 22.32 -25.10
C LYS A 372 1.28 21.24 -26.18
N ALA A 373 2.19 20.28 -25.95
CA ALA A 373 2.35 19.14 -26.84
C ALA A 373 1.03 18.36 -26.99
N ASN A 374 0.77 17.84 -28.19
CA ASN A 374 -0.45 17.11 -28.50
C ASN A 374 -0.28 15.63 -28.15
N LEU A 375 -1.05 15.13 -27.17
CA LEU A 375 -1.00 13.73 -26.73
C LEU A 375 -1.32 12.73 -27.85
N ASN A 376 -2.24 13.08 -28.76
CA ASN A 376 -2.57 12.19 -29.87
C ASN A 376 -1.39 12.05 -30.84
N GLU A 377 -0.68 13.14 -31.13
CA GLU A 377 0.55 13.09 -31.95
C GLU A 377 1.64 12.27 -31.25
N LEU A 378 1.81 12.42 -29.93
CA LEU A 378 2.80 11.65 -29.17
C LEU A 378 2.51 10.15 -29.18
N ASN A 379 1.23 9.75 -29.07
CA ASN A 379 0.80 8.36 -29.16
C ASN A 379 1.04 7.77 -30.56
N LEU A 380 0.93 8.58 -31.62
CA LEU A 380 1.26 8.16 -32.99
C LEU A 380 2.77 8.05 -33.21
N ILE A 381 3.56 8.93 -32.56
CA ILE A 381 5.02 8.94 -32.63
C ILE A 381 5.63 7.75 -31.90
N GLY A 382 5.20 7.46 -30.67
CA GLY A 382 5.72 6.38 -29.85
C GLY A 382 5.64 5.01 -30.55
N SER A 383 6.64 4.17 -30.32
CA SER A 383 6.62 2.78 -30.84
C SER A 383 5.59 1.90 -30.13
N ASP A 384 5.26 2.25 -28.89
CA ASP A 384 4.22 1.62 -28.08
C ASP A 384 3.41 2.76 -27.41
N PRO A 385 2.08 2.80 -27.56
CA PRO A 385 1.26 3.86 -26.96
C PRO A 385 1.08 3.72 -25.44
N SER A 386 1.71 2.74 -24.80
CA SER A 386 1.73 2.59 -23.34
C SER A 386 2.50 3.72 -22.65
N ALA A 387 2.24 3.87 -21.34
CA ALA A 387 2.94 4.83 -20.50
C ALA A 387 4.47 4.63 -20.50
N ASN A 388 4.98 3.49 -20.97
CA ASN A 388 6.42 3.19 -20.96
C ASN A 388 7.19 3.87 -22.10
N PHE A 389 6.53 4.30 -23.19
CA PHE A 389 7.17 4.90 -24.36
C PHE A 389 6.64 6.30 -24.67
N VAL A 390 5.45 6.65 -24.16
CA VAL A 390 4.88 7.99 -24.26
C VAL A 390 4.83 8.64 -22.88
N PHE A 391 5.48 9.80 -22.75
CA PHE A 391 5.61 10.54 -21.51
C PHE A 391 5.07 11.95 -21.69
N TYR A 392 4.23 12.40 -20.76
CA TYR A 392 3.69 13.75 -20.77
C TYR A 392 3.92 14.46 -19.44
N GLN A 393 4.39 15.70 -19.50
CA GLN A 393 4.63 16.54 -18.31
C GLN A 393 4.08 17.95 -18.49
N ARG A 394 3.72 18.61 -17.38
CA ARG A 394 3.25 20.00 -17.45
C ARG A 394 4.32 20.95 -18.00
N ASN A 395 5.61 20.64 -17.77
CA ASN A 395 6.77 21.36 -18.29
C ASN A 395 7.99 20.44 -18.40
N PHE A 396 9.03 20.86 -19.11
CA PHE A 396 10.23 20.05 -19.33
C PHE A 396 11.00 19.72 -18.06
N ARG A 397 10.98 20.61 -17.05
CA ARG A 397 11.58 20.33 -15.75
C ARG A 397 10.95 19.11 -15.06
N GLY A 398 9.67 18.84 -15.28
CA GLY A 398 8.97 17.65 -14.78
C GLY A 398 9.58 16.33 -15.24
N PHE A 399 10.26 16.30 -16.39
CA PHE A 399 10.96 15.10 -16.85
C PHE A 399 12.21 14.78 -16.03
N LEU A 400 12.82 15.76 -15.35
CA LEU A 400 13.91 15.50 -14.41
C LEU A 400 13.42 14.69 -13.20
N SER A 401 12.16 14.90 -12.77
CA SER A 401 11.53 14.12 -11.71
C SER A 401 11.07 12.73 -12.19
N SER A 402 10.75 12.57 -13.47
CA SER A 402 10.38 11.28 -14.09
C SER A 402 11.55 10.53 -14.71
N LEU A 403 12.78 11.01 -14.49
CA LEU A 403 13.96 10.52 -15.20
C LEU A 403 14.21 9.04 -14.95
N ALA A 404 14.01 8.56 -13.72
CA ALA A 404 14.16 7.14 -13.38
C ALA A 404 13.25 6.25 -14.22
N ARG A 405 12.00 6.66 -14.43
CA ARG A 405 11.01 5.92 -15.23
C ARG A 405 11.36 5.92 -16.72
N ILE A 406 11.78 7.08 -17.25
CA ILE A 406 12.24 7.21 -18.64
C ILE A 406 13.47 6.32 -18.88
N LEU A 407 14.42 6.35 -17.94
CA LEU A 407 15.62 5.52 -17.99
C LEU A 407 15.28 4.05 -17.88
N GLN A 408 14.39 3.64 -16.98
CA GLN A 408 13.99 2.24 -16.86
C GLN A 408 13.42 1.69 -18.17
N SER A 409 12.54 2.44 -18.83
CA SER A 409 12.01 2.03 -20.13
C SER A 409 13.07 2.02 -21.24
N LEU A 410 13.94 3.04 -21.27
CA LEU A 410 15.01 3.15 -22.26
C LEU A 410 16.06 2.03 -22.11
N LEU A 411 16.46 1.76 -20.87
CA LEU A 411 17.44 0.75 -20.49
C LEU A 411 16.89 -0.67 -20.63
N GLY A 412 15.58 -0.87 -20.46
CA GLY A 412 14.93 -2.17 -20.65
C GLY A 412 15.03 -2.73 -22.07
N LEU A 413 15.37 -1.90 -23.06
CA LEU A 413 15.57 -2.28 -24.47
C LEU A 413 17.00 -2.74 -24.80
N ILE A 414 17.95 -2.58 -23.88
CA ILE A 414 19.37 -2.85 -24.09
C ILE A 414 19.81 -3.88 -23.05
N GLN A 415 20.59 -4.88 -23.46
CA GLN A 415 21.19 -5.86 -22.58
C GLN A 415 22.32 -5.20 -21.82
N ILE A 416 22.07 -4.82 -20.58
CA ILE A 416 23.11 -4.18 -19.80
C ILE A 416 23.85 -5.29 -19.08
N ASN A 417 25.15 -5.44 -19.36
CA ASN A 417 26.07 -5.86 -18.29
C ASN A 417 26.19 -4.64 -17.36
N ILE A 418 25.12 -4.32 -16.64
CA ILE A 418 25.37 -3.92 -15.28
C ILE A 418 25.84 -5.27 -14.74
N GLU A 419 27.05 -5.36 -14.23
CA GLU A 419 27.17 -6.16 -13.03
C GLU A 419 26.12 -5.57 -12.09
N VAL A 420 24.88 -6.07 -12.17
CA VAL A 420 23.97 -5.97 -11.06
C VAL A 420 24.68 -6.80 -10.03
N ILE A 421 25.60 -6.15 -9.33
CA ILE A 421 26.00 -6.59 -8.02
C ILE A 421 24.68 -6.44 -7.26
N GLU A 422 23.93 -7.54 -7.21
CA GLU A 422 23.01 -7.76 -6.12
C GLU A 422 23.88 -7.68 -4.86
N GLY A 423 24.00 -6.46 -4.34
CA GLY A 423 24.88 -6.11 -3.23
C GLY A 423 25.75 -4.89 -3.53
N GLU A 424 25.66 -3.87 -2.69
CA GLU A 424 26.69 -2.82 -2.50
C GLU A 424 26.58 -1.59 -3.41
N ARG A 425 25.58 -0.74 -3.14
CA ARG A 425 25.76 0.69 -3.42
C ARG A 425 26.59 1.36 -2.32
N TYR A 426 27.43 2.29 -2.73
CA TYR A 426 28.41 3.00 -1.91
C TYR A 426 27.94 4.42 -1.62
N ALA A 427 28.03 4.89 -0.38
CA ALA A 427 27.74 6.27 -0.01
C ALA A 427 28.49 6.68 1.27
N ASP A 428 28.68 7.98 1.46
CA ASP A 428 29.17 8.54 2.72
C ASP A 428 28.02 9.29 3.39
N ILE A 429 27.57 8.77 4.54
CA ILE A 429 26.40 9.27 5.27
C ILE A 429 26.84 9.88 6.58
N VAL A 430 26.38 11.09 6.89
CA VAL A 430 26.68 11.74 8.17
C VAL A 430 25.39 12.14 8.85
N PHE A 431 25.15 11.60 10.05
CA PHE A 431 24.01 11.97 10.90
C PHE A 431 24.35 13.19 11.75
N LEU A 432 23.46 14.18 11.76
CA LEU A 432 23.58 15.40 12.56
C LEU A 432 22.42 15.51 13.53
N LEU A 433 22.70 15.31 14.82
CA LEU A 433 21.70 15.25 15.88
C LEU A 433 21.64 16.57 16.66
N ASP A 434 20.42 17.06 16.84
CA ASP A 434 20.09 18.14 17.77
C ASP A 434 20.20 17.63 19.22
N ASP A 435 21.04 18.27 20.02
CA ASP A 435 21.25 17.95 21.44
C ASP A 435 20.82 19.07 22.40
N THR A 436 19.90 19.92 21.94
CA THR A 436 19.34 21.04 22.73
C THR A 436 18.32 20.62 23.79
N ASP A 437 18.02 21.54 24.70
CA ASP A 437 17.05 21.34 25.79
C ASP A 437 15.62 21.06 25.29
N ASN A 438 15.24 21.48 24.06
CA ASN A 438 13.92 21.18 23.49
C ASN A 438 13.79 19.73 23.00
N VAL A 439 14.93 19.08 22.69
CA VAL A 439 14.96 17.63 22.48
C VAL A 439 14.87 16.97 23.86
N GLY A 440 15.74 17.37 24.79
CA GLY A 440 15.79 16.78 26.13
C GLY A 440 16.38 15.36 26.13
N SER A 441 16.81 14.88 27.30
CA SER A 441 17.54 13.60 27.39
C SER A 441 16.71 12.41 26.91
N ALA A 442 15.41 12.34 27.24
CA ALA A 442 14.54 11.23 26.86
C ALA A 442 14.35 11.14 25.33
N ASN A 443 14.11 12.25 24.63
CA ASN A 443 13.99 12.18 23.16
C ASN A 443 15.34 12.04 22.47
N PHE A 444 16.44 12.48 23.10
CA PHE A 444 17.77 12.25 22.58
C PHE A 444 18.11 10.74 22.55
N GLU A 445 17.66 9.99 23.56
CA GLU A 445 17.72 8.53 23.55
C GLU A 445 17.00 7.92 22.34
N GLU A 446 15.81 8.44 22.02
CA GLU A 446 15.03 7.99 20.87
C GLU A 446 15.70 8.34 19.53
N LEU A 447 16.34 9.51 19.42
CA LEU A 447 17.16 9.86 18.25
C LEU A 447 18.30 8.86 18.04
N ARG A 448 18.95 8.38 19.12
CA ARG A 448 20.00 7.35 19.01
C ARG A 448 19.43 6.02 18.54
N LYS A 449 18.28 5.61 19.08
CA LYS A 449 17.59 4.38 18.64
C LYS A 449 17.19 4.46 17.17
N LEU A 450 16.69 5.61 16.71
CA LEU A 450 16.38 5.86 15.31
C LEU A 450 17.63 5.70 14.42
N VAL A 451 18.75 6.32 14.79
CA VAL A 451 20.00 6.19 14.02
C VAL A 451 20.46 4.73 13.97
N ILE A 452 20.40 4.00 15.08
CA ILE A 452 20.74 2.56 15.12
C ILE A 452 19.84 1.76 14.18
N MET A 453 18.53 2.00 14.19
CA MET A 453 17.58 1.33 13.30
C MET A 453 17.90 1.59 11.82
N LEU A 454 18.23 2.83 11.45
CA LEU A 454 18.61 3.17 10.07
C LEU A 454 19.90 2.46 9.66
N ILE A 455 20.86 2.35 10.58
CA ILE A 455 22.12 1.64 10.37
C ILE A 455 21.91 0.15 10.12
N GLU A 456 20.96 -0.48 10.82
CA GLU A 456 20.61 -1.89 10.59
C GLU A 456 20.17 -2.14 9.15
N GLY A 457 19.48 -1.16 8.55
CA GLY A 457 19.06 -1.16 7.16
C GLY A 457 20.16 -0.89 6.12
N LEU A 458 21.41 -0.62 6.53
CA LEU A 458 22.50 -0.23 5.62
C LEU A 458 23.60 -1.30 5.55
N ASN A 459 24.22 -1.45 4.38
CA ASN A 459 25.41 -2.29 4.19
C ASN A 459 26.68 -1.51 4.56
N VAL A 460 26.95 -1.41 5.87
CA VAL A 460 28.03 -0.60 6.44
C VAL A 460 29.38 -1.33 6.34
N GLY A 461 30.41 -0.61 5.89
CA GLY A 461 31.76 -1.16 5.80
C GLY A 461 32.77 -0.15 5.26
N LYS A 462 34.07 -0.39 5.51
CA LYS A 462 35.16 0.50 5.07
C LYS A 462 35.16 0.78 3.57
N ASP A 463 34.76 -0.18 2.76
CA ASP A 463 34.66 -0.03 1.31
C ASP A 463 33.22 0.04 0.81
N LYS A 464 32.22 0.16 1.71
CA LYS A 464 30.78 0.08 1.42
C LYS A 464 30.07 1.42 1.71
N VAL A 465 29.04 1.44 2.57
CA VAL A 465 28.52 2.67 3.17
C VAL A 465 29.38 3.07 4.37
N ARG A 466 29.92 4.29 4.36
CA ARG A 466 30.66 4.88 5.49
C ARG A 466 29.75 5.79 6.28
N ILE A 467 29.80 5.73 7.61
CA ILE A 467 28.92 6.49 8.48
C ILE A 467 29.74 7.36 9.44
N GLY A 468 29.41 8.65 9.47
CA GLY A 468 29.88 9.61 10.46
C GLY A 468 28.71 10.13 11.30
N MET A 469 29.03 10.74 12.44
CA MET A 469 28.03 11.33 13.32
C MET A 469 28.57 12.60 13.97
N ALA A 470 27.72 13.63 14.03
CA ALA A 470 27.95 14.87 14.72
C ALA A 470 26.72 15.29 15.53
N GLN A 471 26.95 16.10 16.55
CA GLN A 471 25.90 16.70 17.39
C GLN A 471 25.99 18.22 17.33
N TYR A 472 24.85 18.91 17.40
CA TYR A 472 24.82 20.37 17.39
C TYR A 472 23.80 20.96 18.36
N GLY A 473 24.23 22.05 18.99
CA GLY A 473 23.39 22.98 19.75
C GLY A 473 23.90 24.39 19.47
N ARG A 474 24.49 25.05 20.47
CA ARG A 474 25.16 26.36 20.28
C ARG A 474 26.38 26.25 19.36
N GLN A 475 27.14 25.17 19.49
CA GLN A 475 28.27 24.84 18.62
C GLN A 475 28.18 23.37 18.18
N PRO A 476 28.52 23.06 16.93
CA PRO A 476 28.59 21.68 16.47
C PRO A 476 29.87 21.00 16.96
N SER A 477 29.82 19.68 17.09
CA SER A 477 30.99 18.85 17.36
C SER A 477 30.86 17.48 16.71
N THR A 478 32.00 16.91 16.33
CA THR A 478 32.07 15.52 15.87
C THR A 478 31.90 14.54 17.03
N THR A 479 31.03 13.55 16.85
CA THR A 479 30.99 12.34 17.69
C THR A 479 31.99 11.32 17.15
N PHE A 480 31.94 11.00 15.85
CA PHE A 480 32.96 10.22 15.15
C PHE A 480 32.93 10.49 13.63
N PHE A 481 34.08 10.33 12.96
CA PHE A 481 34.25 10.56 11.51
C PHE A 481 33.92 9.32 10.65
N LEU A 482 33.78 9.50 9.33
CA LEU A 482 33.46 8.43 8.37
C LEU A 482 34.49 7.29 8.34
N ASN A 483 35.73 7.54 8.76
CA ASN A 483 36.81 6.56 8.85
C ASN A 483 37.05 6.00 10.27
N ALA A 484 36.23 6.39 11.27
CA ALA A 484 36.43 5.99 12.66
C ALA A 484 36.07 4.52 12.93
N HIS A 485 35.07 4.00 12.22
CA HIS A 485 34.50 2.67 12.43
C HIS A 485 34.42 1.90 11.11
N GLY A 486 34.75 0.61 11.15
CA GLY A 486 34.85 -0.25 9.97
C GLY A 486 33.70 -1.24 9.78
N THR A 487 32.91 -1.48 10.83
CA THR A 487 31.80 -2.44 10.84
C THR A 487 30.51 -1.79 11.34
N LYS A 488 29.37 -2.43 11.05
CA LYS A 488 28.04 -1.97 11.49
C LYS A 488 27.97 -1.90 13.02
N GLU A 489 28.52 -2.91 13.70
CA GLU A 489 28.52 -3.04 15.15
C GLU A 489 29.36 -1.95 15.83
N GLU A 490 30.51 -1.59 15.24
CA GLU A 490 31.36 -0.50 15.73
C GLU A 490 30.67 0.86 15.58
N VAL A 491 30.00 1.10 14.45
CA VAL A 491 29.21 2.32 14.26
C VAL A 491 28.05 2.37 15.25
N ALA A 492 27.30 1.28 15.44
CA ALA A 492 26.21 1.21 16.41
C ALA A 492 26.71 1.45 17.85
N ALA A 493 27.88 0.93 18.22
CA ALA A 493 28.53 1.22 19.50
C ALA A 493 28.92 2.69 19.62
N GLY A 494 29.45 3.31 18.55
CA GLY A 494 29.73 4.74 18.48
C GLY A 494 28.49 5.59 18.74
N VAL A 495 27.36 5.25 18.11
CA VAL A 495 26.06 5.93 18.33
C VAL A 495 25.58 5.77 19.78
N ARG A 496 25.68 4.56 20.35
CA ARG A 496 25.34 4.29 21.77
C ARG A 496 26.25 5.01 22.77
N SER A 497 27.41 5.51 22.34
CA SER A 497 28.32 6.29 23.19
C SER A 497 28.04 7.80 23.18
N ALA A 498 27.20 8.29 22.25
CA ALA A 498 26.84 9.70 22.16
C ALA A 498 26.08 10.15 23.42
N VAL A 499 26.50 11.28 24.01
CA VAL A 499 25.95 11.82 25.26
C VAL A 499 25.13 13.08 24.98
N PHE A 500 23.95 13.18 25.60
CA PHE A 500 23.15 14.41 25.59
C PHE A 500 23.88 15.53 26.33
N ARG A 501 24.09 16.68 25.66
CA ARG A 501 24.85 17.82 26.23
C ARG A 501 23.96 18.95 26.74
N GLY A 502 22.77 19.12 26.16
CA GLY A 502 21.85 20.19 26.52
C GLY A 502 22.33 21.57 26.07
N GLY A 503 21.39 22.52 26.08
CA GLY A 503 21.64 23.91 25.74
C GLY A 503 20.44 24.60 25.08
N PRO A 504 20.28 25.93 25.25
CA PRO A 504 19.05 26.63 24.91
C PRO A 504 18.93 27.03 23.43
N ARG A 505 19.96 26.79 22.60
CA ARG A 505 20.02 27.30 21.22
C ARG A 505 20.41 26.20 20.25
N ALA A 506 19.62 26.02 19.19
CA ALA A 506 19.96 25.22 18.02
C ALA A 506 20.49 26.13 16.91
N ASN A 507 21.71 25.90 16.45
CA ASN A 507 22.30 26.58 15.30
C ASN A 507 22.47 25.59 14.13
N THR A 508 21.34 25.21 13.51
CA THR A 508 21.28 24.18 12.46
C THR A 508 22.14 24.54 11.25
N GLY A 509 22.21 25.83 10.86
CA GLY A 509 23.04 26.30 9.75
C GLY A 509 24.54 26.14 10.02
N SER A 510 24.99 26.45 11.23
CA SER A 510 26.35 26.18 11.68
C SER A 510 26.64 24.68 11.69
N GLY A 511 25.70 23.85 12.12
CA GLY A 511 25.82 22.39 12.10
C GLY A 511 26.01 21.84 10.69
N MET A 512 25.19 22.27 9.73
CA MET A 512 25.29 21.82 8.34
C MET A 512 26.59 22.26 7.66
N ARG A 513 27.02 23.51 7.89
CA ARG A 513 28.32 23.98 7.39
C ARG A 513 29.48 23.19 7.99
N PHE A 514 29.40 22.87 9.27
CA PHE A 514 30.40 22.06 9.96
C PHE A 514 30.55 20.67 9.32
N LEU A 515 29.46 20.01 8.92
CA LEU A 515 29.55 18.74 8.20
C LEU A 515 30.32 18.87 6.88
N GLN A 516 30.01 19.90 6.10
CA GLN A 516 30.67 20.14 4.81
C GLN A 516 32.18 20.40 4.97
N GLU A 517 32.57 21.14 6.01
CA GLU A 517 33.98 21.52 6.25
C GLU A 517 34.81 20.43 6.94
N ASN A 518 34.17 19.54 7.72
CA ASN A 518 34.89 18.63 8.62
C ASN A 518 34.58 17.14 8.41
N HIS A 519 33.44 16.78 7.82
CA HIS A 519 33.06 15.38 7.60
C HIS A 519 33.11 14.99 6.13
N PHE A 520 32.59 15.82 5.22
CA PHE A 520 32.64 15.58 3.77
C PHE A 520 33.98 15.99 3.14
N VAL A 521 35.08 15.65 3.81
CA VAL A 521 36.46 15.89 3.40
C VAL A 521 37.27 14.60 3.45
N GLU A 522 38.27 14.46 2.57
CA GLU A 522 39.08 13.23 2.45
C GLU A 522 39.76 12.84 3.76
N GLN A 523 40.22 13.82 4.54
CA GLN A 523 40.90 13.61 5.82
C GLN A 523 39.98 12.94 6.86
N ALA A 524 38.67 13.15 6.75
CA ALA A 524 37.65 12.54 7.61
C ALA A 524 37.11 11.21 7.06
N GLY A 525 37.63 10.74 5.92
CA GLY A 525 37.22 9.48 5.29
C GLY A 525 36.18 9.62 4.18
N SER A 526 35.76 10.84 3.81
CA SER A 526 34.85 11.05 2.67
C SER A 526 35.54 10.73 1.36
N ARG A 527 34.79 10.12 0.44
CA ARG A 527 35.17 9.76 -0.91
C ARG A 527 34.58 10.72 -1.93
N VAL A 528 34.33 11.97 -1.55
CA VAL A 528 33.75 13.02 -2.40
C VAL A 528 34.49 13.20 -3.74
N ARG A 529 35.83 13.11 -3.77
CA ARG A 529 36.61 13.23 -5.02
C ARG A 529 36.50 12.02 -5.95
N GLN A 530 36.11 10.88 -5.40
CA GLN A 530 35.86 9.65 -6.17
C GLN A 530 34.42 9.64 -6.72
N GLY A 531 33.63 10.69 -6.47
CA GLY A 531 32.28 10.87 -7.02
C GLY A 531 31.18 10.12 -6.27
N PHE A 532 31.47 9.56 -5.09
CA PHE A 532 30.47 8.85 -4.30
C PHE A 532 29.44 9.83 -3.69
N PRO A 533 28.16 9.41 -3.57
CA PRO A 533 27.12 10.21 -2.93
C PRO A 533 27.50 10.65 -1.52
N GLN A 534 27.35 11.95 -1.24
CA GLN A 534 27.52 12.53 0.09
C GLN A 534 26.14 12.87 0.65
N ILE A 535 25.75 12.27 1.78
CA ILE A 535 24.39 12.36 2.31
C ILE A 535 24.43 12.85 3.76
N ALA A 536 23.77 13.98 4.03
CA ALA A 536 23.55 14.47 5.38
C ALA A 536 22.14 14.12 5.85
N VAL A 537 22.02 13.55 7.06
CA VAL A 537 20.72 13.29 7.70
C VAL A 537 20.63 14.16 8.95
N LEU A 538 19.82 15.21 8.89
CA LEU A 538 19.53 16.13 9.98
C LEU A 538 18.37 15.59 10.83
N LEU A 539 18.58 15.42 12.13
CA LEU A 539 17.55 15.07 13.11
C LEU A 539 17.42 16.22 14.12
N THR A 540 16.30 16.95 14.11
CA THR A 540 16.13 18.18 14.90
C THR A 540 14.83 18.23 15.70
N GLY A 541 14.89 18.62 16.97
CA GLY A 541 13.72 18.91 17.80
C GLY A 541 13.45 20.40 17.98
N SER A 542 14.34 21.25 17.45
CA SER A 542 14.34 22.70 17.64
C SER A 542 14.25 23.48 16.33
N ALA A 543 13.64 24.66 16.41
CA ALA A 543 13.79 25.69 15.39
C ALA A 543 15.21 26.28 15.43
N SER A 544 15.84 26.49 14.26
CA SER A 544 17.16 27.10 14.24
C SER A 544 17.12 28.59 14.62
N GLN A 545 18.18 29.04 15.29
CA GLN A 545 18.46 30.43 15.64
C GLN A 545 19.41 31.11 14.64
N ASP A 546 19.92 30.37 13.66
CA ASP A 546 20.75 30.87 12.57
C ASP A 546 20.18 30.49 11.19
N ASN A 547 20.84 30.92 10.11
CA ASN A 547 20.36 30.65 8.75
C ASN A 547 20.66 29.20 8.33
N ALA A 548 19.74 28.30 8.68
CA ALA A 548 19.81 26.88 8.35
C ALA A 548 19.93 26.61 6.84
N SER A 549 19.19 27.36 6.02
CA SER A 549 19.21 27.21 4.56
C SER A 549 20.59 27.49 3.98
N MET A 550 21.28 28.54 4.46
CA MET A 550 22.64 28.87 4.01
C MET A 550 23.66 27.79 4.36
N GLY A 551 23.51 27.13 5.52
CA GLY A 551 24.34 25.99 5.89
C GLY A 551 24.09 24.78 4.98
N ALA A 552 22.82 24.50 4.69
CA ALA A 552 22.42 23.39 3.82
C ALA A 552 22.85 23.59 2.35
N GLU A 553 22.82 24.82 1.84
CA GLU A 553 23.32 25.14 0.50
C GLU A 553 24.82 24.84 0.31
N ALA A 554 25.62 24.83 1.39
CA ALA A 554 27.02 24.43 1.29
C ALA A 554 27.17 22.95 0.91
N ILE A 555 26.30 22.08 1.43
CA ILE A 555 26.26 20.65 1.09
C ILE A 555 25.63 20.45 -0.29
N LYS A 556 24.46 21.07 -0.55
CA LYS A 556 23.73 20.93 -1.82
C LYS A 556 24.51 21.49 -3.01
N GLY A 557 25.18 22.63 -2.84
CA GLY A 557 26.01 23.27 -3.86
C GLY A 557 27.26 22.45 -4.22
N ALA A 558 27.74 21.61 -3.29
CA ALA A 558 28.81 20.64 -3.54
C ALA A 558 28.31 19.32 -4.16
N GLY A 559 27.01 19.22 -4.47
CA GLY A 559 26.39 18.02 -5.05
C GLY A 559 25.94 16.97 -4.02
N GLY A 560 25.95 17.30 -2.72
CA GLY A 560 25.45 16.43 -1.66
C GLY A 560 23.92 16.48 -1.51
N THR A 561 23.37 15.44 -0.87
CA THR A 561 21.94 15.32 -0.56
C THR A 561 21.69 15.58 0.93
N VAL A 562 20.64 16.33 1.24
CA VAL A 562 20.22 16.61 2.61
C VAL A 562 18.84 16.00 2.87
N PHE A 563 18.77 15.10 3.85
CA PHE A 563 17.53 14.64 4.47
C PHE A 563 17.34 15.35 5.81
N ALA A 564 16.13 15.82 6.10
CA ALA A 564 15.82 16.58 7.32
C ALA A 564 14.57 16.01 8.00
N ILE A 565 14.70 15.63 9.26
CA ILE A 565 13.60 15.13 10.09
C ILE A 565 13.47 16.03 11.30
N GLY A 566 12.28 16.56 11.49
CA GLY A 566 11.97 17.42 12.61
C GLY A 566 10.88 16.85 13.50
N ALA A 567 10.93 17.17 14.79
CA ALA A 567 9.82 16.95 15.72
C ALA A 567 9.72 18.12 16.71
N ASN A 568 8.75 18.05 17.63
CA ASN A 568 8.60 18.98 18.75
C ASN A 568 8.50 20.46 18.32
N ARG A 569 9.58 21.23 18.48
CA ARG A 569 9.65 22.67 18.15
C ARG A 569 10.37 22.95 16.83
N ALA A 570 10.73 21.91 16.07
CA ALA A 570 11.27 22.07 14.72
C ALA A 570 10.23 22.71 13.80
N ARG A 571 10.67 23.55 12.87
CA ARG A 571 9.77 24.21 11.91
C ARG A 571 9.77 23.45 10.59
N LEU A 572 8.65 22.87 10.18
CA LEU A 572 8.52 22.18 8.89
C LEU A 572 8.97 23.04 7.69
N ALA A 573 8.64 24.33 7.68
CA ALA A 573 9.10 25.26 6.64
C ALA A 573 10.63 25.45 6.60
N GLU A 574 11.32 25.26 7.73
CA GLU A 574 12.78 25.27 7.79
C GLU A 574 13.36 23.95 7.25
N LEU A 575 12.79 22.82 7.66
CA LEU A 575 13.14 21.48 7.14
C LEU A 575 13.01 21.42 5.62
N ASN A 576 11.89 21.89 5.07
CA ASN A 576 11.64 21.92 3.62
C ASN A 576 12.64 22.78 2.84
N ARG A 577 13.22 23.82 3.46
CA ARG A 577 14.24 24.68 2.85
C ARG A 577 15.65 24.08 2.94
N VAL A 578 15.91 23.35 4.02
CA VAL A 578 17.20 22.70 4.29
C VAL A 578 17.35 21.44 3.44
N ALA A 579 16.28 20.67 3.29
CA ALA A 579 16.26 19.43 2.52
C ALA A 579 16.52 19.62 1.00
N SER A 580 16.98 18.54 0.37
CA SER A 580 17.17 18.48 -1.09
C SER A 580 15.83 18.41 -1.84
N SER A 581 15.82 18.80 -3.12
CA SER A 581 14.59 18.81 -3.93
C SER A 581 14.27 17.44 -4.56
N PRO A 582 12.97 17.04 -4.63
CA PRO A 582 11.83 17.74 -4.04
C PRO A 582 11.82 17.60 -2.49
N PRO A 583 11.50 18.68 -1.75
CA PRO A 583 11.44 18.63 -0.28
C PRO A 583 10.50 17.55 0.25
N ASP A 584 9.41 17.27 -0.46
CA ASP A 584 8.44 16.22 -0.17
C ASP A 584 9.04 14.80 -0.02
N ASN A 585 10.26 14.57 -0.54
CA ASN A 585 10.97 13.29 -0.44
C ASN A 585 12.18 13.34 0.50
N HIS A 586 12.47 14.50 1.11
CA HIS A 586 13.71 14.74 1.84
C HIS A 586 13.51 15.54 3.15
N ALA A 587 12.30 16.06 3.41
CA ALA A 587 11.94 16.77 4.63
C ALA A 587 10.69 16.15 5.25
N PHE A 588 10.77 15.78 6.53
CA PHE A 588 9.71 15.09 7.23
C PHE A 588 9.52 15.66 8.63
N TYR A 589 8.27 15.72 9.09
CA TYR A 589 7.93 16.18 10.43
C TYR A 589 7.14 15.09 11.15
N VAL A 590 7.57 14.76 12.36
CA VAL A 590 6.91 13.77 13.23
C VAL A 590 6.41 14.46 14.50
N ASN A 591 5.27 14.01 15.03
CA ASN A 591 4.62 14.65 16.17
C ASN A 591 5.49 14.60 17.45
N ASN A 592 6.22 13.51 17.64
CA ASN A 592 7.24 13.36 18.67
C ASN A 592 8.25 12.27 18.25
N PHE A 593 9.34 12.12 19.00
CA PHE A 593 10.33 11.08 18.76
C PHE A 593 10.00 9.75 19.48
N GLY A 594 8.74 9.43 19.81
CA GLY A 594 8.34 8.20 20.50
C GLY A 594 7.85 7.07 19.58
N PHE A 595 7.97 5.81 20.01
CA PHE A 595 7.29 4.64 19.45
C PHE A 595 5.88 4.51 20.05
N PRO A 596 4.81 4.09 19.33
CA PRO A 596 4.71 3.66 17.91
C PRO A 596 4.68 4.72 16.77
N PRO A 597 4.44 6.04 16.98
CA PRO A 597 4.31 7.02 15.90
C PRO A 597 5.47 7.06 14.90
N MET A 598 6.69 6.86 15.39
CA MET A 598 7.88 6.90 14.53
C MET A 598 7.87 5.76 13.49
N TRP A 599 7.43 4.55 13.84
CA TRP A 599 7.59 3.36 13.00
C TRP A 599 6.86 3.46 11.65
N VAL A 600 5.63 3.96 11.66
CA VAL A 600 4.82 4.09 10.44
C VAL A 600 5.34 5.20 9.53
N CYS A 601 5.87 6.29 10.09
CA CYS A 601 6.45 7.37 9.29
C CYS A 601 7.77 6.95 8.63
N LEU A 602 8.53 6.00 9.19
CA LEU A 602 9.89 5.66 8.76
C LEU A 602 9.97 4.98 7.40
N SER A 603 8.96 4.20 7.01
CA SER A 603 8.90 3.55 5.69
C SER A 603 8.83 4.58 4.56
N ASP A 604 7.92 5.55 4.64
CA ASP A 604 7.79 6.65 3.67
C ASP A 604 8.94 7.67 3.76
N THR A 605 9.40 7.96 4.99
CA THR A 605 10.45 8.96 5.28
C THR A 605 11.80 8.57 4.70
N PHE A 606 12.16 7.29 4.80
CA PHE A 606 13.47 6.80 4.37
C PHE A 606 13.43 5.95 3.11
N SER A 607 12.26 5.60 2.59
CA SER A 607 12.13 4.97 1.26
C SER A 607 12.95 5.70 0.18
N PRO A 608 12.95 7.06 0.09
CA PRO A 608 13.80 7.75 -0.88
C PRO A 608 15.31 7.55 -0.64
N LEU A 609 15.76 7.51 0.63
CA LEU A 609 17.15 7.23 1.00
C LEU A 609 17.55 5.80 0.66
N PHE A 610 16.75 4.81 1.06
CA PHE A 610 17.00 3.39 0.81
C PHE A 610 16.86 3.01 -0.66
N THR A 611 15.93 3.63 -1.38
CA THR A 611 15.81 3.54 -2.85
C THR A 611 17.02 4.16 -3.56
N MET A 612 17.52 5.30 -3.07
CA MET A 612 18.78 5.90 -3.55
C MET A 612 19.97 4.96 -3.34
N LEU A 613 19.99 4.23 -2.23
CA LEU A 613 21.05 3.28 -1.85
C LEU A 613 20.79 1.85 -2.35
N GLY A 614 19.72 1.59 -3.09
CA GLY A 614 19.47 0.33 -3.77
C GLY A 614 19.19 -0.87 -2.85
N HIS A 615 18.83 -0.62 -1.60
CA HIS A 615 18.46 -1.65 -0.64
C HIS A 615 17.35 -1.13 0.27
N LEU A 616 16.23 -1.83 0.31
CA LEU A 616 15.16 -1.60 1.29
C LEU A 616 15.35 -2.63 2.42
N PRO A 617 15.47 -2.20 3.68
CA PRO A 617 15.51 -3.11 4.82
C PRO A 617 14.22 -3.94 4.88
N SER A 618 14.30 -5.16 5.42
CA SER A 618 13.14 -6.06 5.54
C SER A 618 11.95 -5.49 6.32
N TRP A 619 12.17 -4.43 7.11
CA TRP A 619 11.15 -3.71 7.86
C TRP A 619 10.53 -2.52 7.10
N ILE A 620 11.07 -2.14 5.93
CA ILE A 620 10.43 -1.19 5.00
C ILE A 620 9.65 -2.01 3.96
N ASN A 621 8.39 -2.30 4.28
CA ASN A 621 7.45 -2.87 3.33
C ASN A 621 7.03 -1.80 2.30
N THR A 622 7.75 -1.72 1.19
CA THR A 622 7.27 -1.06 -0.02
C THR A 622 6.99 -2.10 -1.09
N GLU A 623 6.04 -3.01 -0.84
CA GLU A 623 5.24 -3.52 -1.93
C GLU A 623 3.99 -2.63 -2.00
N VAL A 624 3.94 -1.77 -3.01
CA VAL A 624 2.64 -1.44 -3.59
C VAL A 624 2.18 -2.75 -4.26
N GLU A 625 1.58 -3.63 -3.47
CA GLU A 625 1.00 -4.88 -3.96
C GLU A 625 0.00 -4.52 -5.06
N LYS A 626 0.11 -5.18 -6.22
CA LYS A 626 -0.84 -4.95 -7.30
C LYS A 626 -2.18 -5.59 -6.93
N PRO A 627 -3.31 -4.95 -7.24
CA PRO A 627 -4.64 -5.38 -6.81
C PRO A 627 -5.02 -6.78 -7.36
N TYR A 628 -5.34 -7.74 -6.48
CA TYR A 628 -5.84 -9.08 -6.82
C TYR A 628 -7.23 -9.31 -6.21
N ALA A 629 -8.29 -9.22 -7.01
CA ALA A 629 -9.65 -9.47 -6.52
C ALA A 629 -10.62 -9.90 -7.62
N ASP A 630 -11.71 -10.52 -7.20
CA ASP A 630 -12.90 -10.74 -8.01
C ASP A 630 -14.00 -9.79 -7.54
N VAL A 631 -14.37 -8.83 -8.38
CA VAL A 631 -15.31 -7.76 -8.03
C VAL A 631 -16.61 -7.94 -8.79
N VAL A 632 -17.73 -8.06 -8.08
CA VAL A 632 -19.05 -8.19 -8.67
C VAL A 632 -19.91 -6.99 -8.28
N PHE A 633 -20.41 -6.26 -9.28
CA PHE A 633 -21.35 -5.16 -9.07
C PHE A 633 -22.79 -5.67 -9.15
N LEU A 634 -23.63 -5.29 -8.18
CA LEU A 634 -25.05 -5.61 -8.14
C LEU A 634 -25.87 -4.31 -8.15
N LEU A 635 -26.62 -4.08 -9.24
CA LEU A 635 -27.34 -2.82 -9.47
C LEU A 635 -28.86 -2.97 -9.30
N ASP A 636 -29.46 -2.12 -8.46
CA ASP A 636 -30.91 -1.98 -8.34
C ASP A 636 -31.49 -1.32 -9.60
N SER A 637 -32.34 -2.08 -10.31
CA SER A 637 -33.03 -1.67 -11.53
C SER A 637 -34.55 -1.64 -11.36
N SER A 638 -35.02 -1.46 -10.11
CA SER A 638 -36.43 -1.30 -9.77
C SER A 638 -37.04 0.02 -10.29
N ASP A 639 -38.37 0.09 -10.30
CA ASP A 639 -39.11 1.29 -10.70
C ASP A 639 -38.84 2.48 -9.75
N ALA A 640 -38.44 2.21 -8.50
CA ALA A 640 -38.06 3.23 -7.52
C ALA A 640 -36.77 3.97 -7.91
N VAL A 641 -35.78 3.26 -8.45
CA VAL A 641 -34.54 3.86 -8.97
C VAL A 641 -34.82 4.64 -10.27
N GLY A 642 -35.57 4.03 -11.19
CA GLY A 642 -35.90 4.60 -12.49
C GLY A 642 -34.73 4.65 -13.49
N ARG A 643 -35.06 4.77 -14.78
CA ARG A 643 -34.09 4.65 -15.91
C ARG A 643 -32.91 5.61 -15.81
N LYS A 644 -33.15 6.87 -15.43
CA LYS A 644 -32.11 7.91 -15.39
C LYS A 644 -31.03 7.59 -14.35
N ASN A 645 -31.44 7.18 -13.15
CA ASN A 645 -30.50 6.85 -12.08
C ASN A 645 -29.74 5.54 -12.39
N PHE A 646 -30.40 4.56 -13.03
CA PHE A 646 -29.74 3.34 -13.49
C PHE A 646 -28.62 3.62 -14.53
N GLU A 647 -28.84 4.52 -15.48
CA GLU A 647 -27.76 4.98 -16.39
C GLU A 647 -26.62 5.68 -15.63
N GLY A 648 -26.95 6.43 -14.57
CA GLY A 648 -25.98 7.00 -13.64
C GLY A 648 -25.15 5.92 -12.92
N MET A 649 -25.79 4.86 -12.42
CA MET A 649 -25.09 3.73 -11.79
C MET A 649 -24.13 3.04 -12.76
N LYS A 650 -24.53 2.82 -14.02
CA LYS A 650 -23.63 2.26 -15.05
C LYS A 650 -22.40 3.14 -15.27
N THR A 651 -22.61 4.45 -15.33
CA THR A 651 -21.51 5.42 -15.47
C THR A 651 -20.58 5.37 -14.27
N PHE A 652 -21.13 5.34 -13.06
CA PHE A 652 -20.38 5.23 -11.81
C PHE A 652 -19.57 3.93 -11.72
N VAL A 653 -20.16 2.78 -12.06
CA VAL A 653 -19.45 1.49 -12.16
C VAL A 653 -18.35 1.55 -13.22
N GLY A 654 -18.62 2.14 -14.39
CA GLY A 654 -17.61 2.37 -15.42
C GLY A 654 -16.42 3.20 -14.92
N GLN A 655 -16.67 4.26 -14.14
CA GLN A 655 -15.59 5.04 -13.52
C GLN A 655 -14.76 4.22 -12.53
N ILE A 656 -15.41 3.33 -11.76
CA ILE A 656 -14.70 2.42 -10.85
C ILE A 656 -13.83 1.44 -11.66
N VAL A 657 -14.38 0.83 -12.71
CA VAL A 657 -13.65 -0.12 -13.58
C VAL A 657 -12.48 0.53 -14.30
N GLU A 658 -12.59 1.82 -14.67
CA GLU A 658 -11.48 2.57 -15.26
C GLU A 658 -10.29 2.66 -14.31
N TYR A 659 -10.57 2.70 -13.01
CA TYR A 659 -9.57 2.74 -11.96
C TYR A 659 -8.95 1.35 -11.65
N LEU A 660 -9.69 0.26 -11.83
CA LEU A 660 -9.23 -1.10 -11.54
C LEU A 660 -8.18 -1.59 -12.57
N ASP A 661 -7.20 -2.40 -12.16
CA ASP A 661 -6.27 -3.10 -13.08
C ASP A 661 -6.92 -4.38 -13.61
N VAL A 662 -7.97 -4.20 -14.43
CA VAL A 662 -8.77 -5.31 -14.97
C VAL A 662 -7.97 -6.13 -15.97
N ASP A 663 -7.69 -7.36 -15.56
CA ASP A 663 -6.97 -8.38 -16.29
C ASP A 663 -7.38 -9.76 -15.75
N ALA A 664 -7.42 -10.78 -16.61
CA ALA A 664 -7.84 -12.13 -16.23
C ALA A 664 -7.01 -12.76 -15.08
N SER A 665 -5.78 -12.27 -14.85
CA SER A 665 -4.89 -12.68 -13.77
C SER A 665 -4.91 -11.76 -12.55
N LYS A 666 -5.49 -10.56 -12.65
CA LYS A 666 -5.46 -9.51 -11.61
C LYS A 666 -6.85 -9.25 -11.05
N VAL A 667 -7.57 -8.26 -11.58
CA VAL A 667 -8.95 -7.96 -11.18
C VAL A 667 -9.93 -8.49 -12.22
N ARG A 668 -10.78 -9.44 -11.82
CA ARG A 668 -11.93 -9.89 -12.62
C ARG A 668 -13.18 -9.13 -12.22
N VAL A 669 -14.01 -8.78 -13.20
CA VAL A 669 -15.22 -7.99 -12.97
C VAL A 669 -16.45 -8.75 -13.47
N GLY A 670 -17.47 -8.84 -12.62
CA GLY A 670 -18.80 -9.33 -12.96
C GLY A 670 -19.86 -8.25 -12.73
N LEU A 671 -20.99 -8.38 -13.41
CA LEU A 671 -22.13 -7.45 -13.26
C LEU A 671 -23.44 -8.23 -13.20
N ALA A 672 -24.26 -7.89 -12.22
CA ALA A 672 -25.64 -8.32 -12.09
C ALA A 672 -26.55 -7.11 -11.80
N GLN A 673 -27.83 -7.26 -12.06
CA GLN A 673 -28.86 -6.30 -11.69
C GLN A 673 -30.07 -6.99 -11.08
N TYR A 674 -30.93 -6.25 -10.39
CA TYR A 674 -32.12 -6.83 -9.77
C TYR A 674 -33.28 -5.84 -9.66
N SER A 675 -34.50 -6.38 -9.71
CA SER A 675 -35.72 -5.70 -9.30
C SER A 675 -36.55 -6.67 -8.45
N ASP A 676 -37.68 -7.16 -8.98
CA ASP A 676 -38.46 -8.24 -8.36
C ASP A 676 -37.66 -9.56 -8.38
N ASN A 677 -36.77 -9.74 -9.36
CA ASN A 677 -35.90 -10.91 -9.51
C ASN A 677 -34.47 -10.49 -9.89
N PRO A 678 -33.44 -11.25 -9.49
CA PRO A 678 -32.07 -11.02 -9.93
C PRO A 678 -31.83 -11.46 -11.38
N ARG A 679 -30.92 -10.76 -12.06
CA ARG A 679 -30.50 -11.04 -13.44
C ARG A 679 -28.99 -10.81 -13.56
N ASN A 680 -28.28 -11.81 -14.08
CA ASN A 680 -26.85 -11.72 -14.34
C ASN A 680 -26.62 -11.10 -15.73
N GLU A 681 -25.75 -10.09 -15.84
CA GLU A 681 -25.38 -9.49 -17.14
C GLU A 681 -24.14 -10.17 -17.71
N PHE A 682 -23.08 -10.34 -16.90
CA PHE A 682 -21.90 -11.13 -17.24
C PHE A 682 -21.13 -11.58 -15.99
N PHE A 683 -20.42 -12.71 -16.10
CA PHE A 683 -19.66 -13.34 -15.02
C PHE A 683 -18.19 -12.92 -15.01
N LEU A 684 -17.46 -13.28 -13.94
CA LEU A 684 -16.06 -12.89 -13.72
C LEU A 684 -15.11 -13.40 -14.82
N ASN A 685 -15.43 -14.53 -15.45
CA ASN A 685 -14.66 -15.10 -16.58
C ASN A 685 -15.19 -14.70 -17.97
N THR A 686 -16.18 -13.81 -18.08
CA THR A 686 -16.78 -13.48 -19.38
C THR A 686 -15.90 -12.52 -20.20
N HIS A 687 -15.24 -11.57 -19.55
CA HIS A 687 -14.40 -10.56 -20.19
C HIS A 687 -13.03 -10.47 -19.50
N GLY A 688 -11.95 -10.56 -20.27
CA GLY A 688 -10.58 -10.61 -19.74
C GLY A 688 -9.82 -9.27 -19.78
N THR A 689 -10.39 -8.24 -20.40
CA THR A 689 -9.73 -6.94 -20.58
C THR A 689 -10.62 -5.79 -20.12
N LYS A 690 -10.00 -4.70 -19.63
CA LYS A 690 -10.70 -3.48 -19.22
C LYS A 690 -11.64 -2.92 -20.31
N PRO A 691 -11.23 -2.77 -21.58
CA PRO A 691 -12.13 -2.26 -22.62
C PRO A 691 -13.37 -3.12 -22.85
N ASP A 692 -13.24 -4.45 -22.79
CA ASP A 692 -14.36 -5.37 -22.97
C ASP A 692 -15.38 -5.27 -21.84
N VAL A 693 -14.90 -5.17 -20.59
CA VAL A 693 -15.76 -4.95 -19.41
C VAL A 693 -16.49 -3.60 -19.51
N GLN A 694 -15.79 -2.53 -19.90
CA GLN A 694 -16.40 -1.21 -20.12
C GLN A 694 -17.52 -1.27 -21.17
N ALA A 695 -17.27 -1.93 -22.30
CA ALA A 695 -18.26 -2.11 -23.36
C ALA A 695 -19.47 -2.91 -22.87
N ALA A 696 -19.25 -3.98 -22.09
CA ALA A 696 -20.30 -4.83 -21.56
C ALA A 696 -21.20 -4.11 -20.53
N ILE A 697 -20.62 -3.27 -19.66
CA ILE A 697 -21.38 -2.45 -18.70
C ILE A 697 -22.35 -1.53 -19.45
N GLN A 698 -21.90 -0.88 -20.53
CA GLN A 698 -22.75 0.04 -21.31
C GLN A 698 -23.94 -0.66 -21.98
N LEU A 699 -23.83 -1.96 -22.27
CA LEU A 699 -24.90 -2.76 -22.88
C LEU A 699 -26.01 -3.18 -21.91
N ALA A 700 -25.79 -3.12 -20.59
CA ALA A 700 -26.79 -3.45 -19.60
C ALA A 700 -28.01 -2.52 -19.70
N ARG A 701 -29.22 -3.12 -19.70
CA ARG A 701 -30.49 -2.41 -19.90
C ARG A 701 -31.34 -2.42 -18.63
N PHE A 702 -31.94 -1.27 -18.32
CA PHE A 702 -32.93 -1.13 -17.26
C PHE A 702 -34.12 -2.07 -17.47
N THR A 703 -34.45 -2.88 -16.46
CA THR A 703 -35.53 -3.87 -16.53
C THR A 703 -36.83 -3.42 -15.88
N GLY A 704 -36.79 -2.61 -14.82
CA GLY A 704 -37.98 -2.22 -14.06
C GLY A 704 -38.56 -3.35 -13.22
N GLY A 705 -39.46 -3.02 -12.30
CA GLY A 705 -40.06 -3.96 -11.33
C GLY A 705 -40.58 -3.25 -10.10
N ARG A 706 -41.62 -3.80 -9.46
CA ARG A 706 -42.36 -3.10 -8.39
C ARG A 706 -41.66 -3.13 -7.03
N GLY A 707 -40.84 -4.15 -6.77
CA GLY A 707 -40.05 -4.28 -5.56
C GLY A 707 -38.55 -4.36 -5.85
N ALA A 708 -37.74 -4.03 -4.84
CA ALA A 708 -36.31 -4.30 -4.81
C ALA A 708 -36.07 -5.48 -3.84
N ASN A 709 -35.98 -6.70 -4.37
CA ASN A 709 -35.71 -7.89 -3.55
C ASN A 709 -34.19 -8.07 -3.37
N THR A 710 -33.60 -7.21 -2.55
CA THR A 710 -32.15 -7.13 -2.34
C THR A 710 -31.62 -8.39 -1.65
N GLY A 711 -32.38 -9.00 -0.73
CA GLY A 711 -31.98 -10.24 -0.07
C GLY A 711 -31.80 -11.40 -1.05
N GLU A 712 -32.77 -11.60 -1.93
CA GLU A 712 -32.73 -12.60 -3.01
C GLU A 712 -31.63 -12.30 -4.03
N ALA A 713 -31.39 -11.03 -4.34
CA ALA A 713 -30.31 -10.62 -5.24
C ALA A 713 -28.92 -10.92 -4.66
N VAL A 714 -28.71 -10.64 -3.38
CA VAL A 714 -27.48 -10.98 -2.65
C VAL A 714 -27.28 -12.49 -2.58
N ARG A 715 -28.35 -13.26 -2.33
CA ARG A 715 -28.33 -14.73 -2.37
C ARG A 715 -27.88 -15.26 -3.74
N SER A 716 -28.36 -14.64 -4.83
CA SER A 716 -27.98 -15.01 -6.20
C SER A 716 -26.49 -14.81 -6.48
N LEU A 717 -25.85 -13.77 -5.92
CA LEU A 717 -24.40 -13.55 -6.10
C LEU A 717 -23.58 -14.74 -5.65
N LEU A 718 -23.92 -15.30 -4.48
CA LEU A 718 -23.23 -16.49 -3.94
C LEU A 718 -23.44 -17.73 -4.81
N GLN A 719 -24.64 -17.90 -5.38
CA GLN A 719 -24.99 -19.08 -6.17
C GLN A 719 -24.46 -19.03 -7.61
N ASN A 720 -24.28 -17.83 -8.16
CA ASN A 720 -24.07 -17.64 -9.59
C ASN A 720 -22.78 -16.90 -9.95
N HIS A 721 -22.31 -15.95 -9.13
CA HIS A 721 -21.14 -15.13 -9.47
C HIS A 721 -19.88 -15.55 -8.71
N PHE A 722 -19.99 -15.83 -7.40
CA PHE A 722 -18.88 -16.27 -6.58
C PHE A 722 -18.71 -17.81 -6.59
N THR A 723 -18.73 -18.38 -7.80
CA THR A 723 -18.53 -19.81 -8.05
C THR A 723 -17.39 -20.04 -9.03
N ALA A 724 -16.70 -21.18 -8.91
CA ALA A 724 -15.60 -21.53 -9.81
C ALA A 724 -16.04 -21.55 -11.29
N GLN A 725 -17.27 -22.02 -11.59
CA GLN A 725 -17.80 -22.03 -12.96
C GLN A 725 -17.98 -20.62 -13.54
N ALA A 726 -18.28 -19.64 -12.70
CA ALA A 726 -18.43 -18.24 -13.08
C ALA A 726 -17.09 -17.46 -13.09
N GLY A 727 -15.97 -18.12 -12.80
CA GLY A 727 -14.64 -17.53 -12.81
C GLY A 727 -14.19 -16.92 -11.49
N SER A 728 -14.91 -17.17 -10.40
CA SER A 728 -14.44 -16.80 -9.06
C SER A 728 -13.24 -17.66 -8.67
N ARG A 729 -12.22 -16.97 -8.16
CA ARG A 729 -10.96 -17.50 -7.62
C ARG A 729 -10.98 -17.53 -6.10
N LYS A 730 -12.18 -17.62 -5.51
CA LYS A 730 -12.36 -17.67 -4.07
C LYS A 730 -11.59 -18.84 -3.44
N ASP A 731 -11.65 -20.02 -4.05
CA ASP A 731 -10.96 -21.22 -3.56
C ASP A 731 -9.44 -21.18 -3.80
N GLU A 732 -8.98 -20.24 -4.64
CA GLU A 732 -7.56 -19.92 -4.85
C GLU A 732 -7.05 -18.83 -3.89
N GLY A 733 -7.90 -18.36 -2.96
CA GLY A 733 -7.57 -17.40 -1.92
C GLY A 733 -7.62 -15.92 -2.33
N TYR A 734 -8.15 -15.61 -3.51
CA TYR A 734 -8.31 -14.23 -3.97
C TYR A 734 -9.45 -13.52 -3.24
N THR A 735 -9.29 -12.21 -3.01
CA THR A 735 -10.33 -11.42 -2.34
C THR A 735 -11.58 -11.35 -3.21
N GLN A 736 -12.72 -11.71 -2.63
CA GLN A 736 -14.02 -11.62 -3.28
C GLN A 736 -14.72 -10.34 -2.78
N ILE A 737 -15.18 -9.49 -3.70
CA ILE A 737 -15.82 -8.21 -3.38
C ILE A 737 -17.17 -8.09 -4.07
N ALA A 738 -18.22 -7.81 -3.32
CA ALA A 738 -19.52 -7.42 -3.84
C ALA A 738 -19.73 -5.91 -3.62
N VAL A 739 -20.11 -5.18 -4.67
CA VAL A 739 -20.49 -3.76 -4.57
C VAL A 739 -21.97 -3.64 -4.95
N ILE A 740 -22.81 -3.34 -3.97
CA ILE A 740 -24.28 -3.31 -4.09
C ILE A 740 -24.73 -1.86 -4.15
N LEU A 741 -25.43 -1.47 -5.23
CA LEU A 741 -26.02 -0.14 -5.38
C LEU A 741 -27.53 -0.25 -5.32
N THR A 742 -28.16 0.39 -4.33
CA THR A 742 -29.62 0.37 -4.13
C THR A 742 -30.22 1.75 -3.92
N GLY A 743 -31.44 1.96 -4.42
CA GLY A 743 -32.18 3.21 -4.25
C GLY A 743 -33.43 3.11 -3.36
N SER A 744 -33.74 1.91 -2.86
CA SER A 744 -35.01 1.65 -2.19
C SER A 744 -34.89 0.61 -1.07
N ASP A 745 -35.92 0.54 -0.22
CA ASP A 745 -36.00 -0.42 0.88
C ASP A 745 -36.29 -1.83 0.35
N SER A 746 -35.57 -2.83 0.86
CA SER A 746 -35.76 -4.21 0.46
C SER A 746 -37.11 -4.74 0.93
N GLN A 747 -37.79 -5.50 0.07
CA GLN A 747 -39.10 -6.11 0.40
C GLN A 747 -38.97 -7.51 1.03
N ASP A 748 -37.75 -8.03 1.12
CA ASP A 748 -37.37 -9.32 1.68
C ASP A 748 -36.28 -9.18 2.75
N VAL A 749 -35.97 -10.29 3.44
CA VAL A 749 -35.00 -10.30 4.56
C VAL A 749 -33.57 -10.23 4.02
N VAL A 750 -32.81 -9.25 4.47
CA VAL A 750 -31.47 -8.95 3.93
C VAL A 750 -30.36 -9.52 4.82
N GLU A 751 -30.56 -9.48 6.14
CA GLU A 751 -29.57 -9.82 7.17
C GLU A 751 -29.05 -11.26 7.02
N GLN A 752 -29.95 -12.21 6.77
CA GLN A 752 -29.60 -13.62 6.63
C GLN A 752 -28.73 -13.86 5.38
N HIS A 753 -29.10 -13.29 4.24
CA HIS A 753 -28.42 -13.50 2.96
C HIS A 753 -27.09 -12.75 2.90
N ALA A 754 -27.04 -11.53 3.42
CA ALA A 754 -25.79 -10.78 3.60
C ALA A 754 -24.84 -11.49 4.56
N GLY A 755 -25.37 -12.05 5.66
CA GLY A 755 -24.61 -12.87 6.60
C GLY A 755 -23.96 -14.08 5.92
N ALA A 756 -24.70 -14.81 5.10
CA ALA A 756 -24.19 -15.95 4.34
C ALA A 756 -23.09 -15.52 3.34
N LEU A 757 -23.30 -14.44 2.58
CA LEU A 757 -22.32 -13.92 1.63
C LEU A 757 -21.00 -13.53 2.35
N LYS A 758 -21.10 -12.88 3.51
CA LYS A 758 -19.95 -12.50 4.35
C LYS A 758 -19.24 -13.69 4.99
N GLN A 759 -19.98 -14.72 5.43
CA GLN A 759 -19.40 -15.97 5.96
C GLN A 759 -18.55 -16.70 4.93
N GLU A 760 -18.92 -16.58 3.66
CA GLU A 760 -18.22 -17.15 2.52
C GLU A 760 -17.00 -16.29 2.09
N GLY A 761 -16.54 -15.36 2.94
CA GLY A 761 -15.33 -14.58 2.73
C GLY A 761 -15.49 -13.39 1.78
N VAL A 762 -16.70 -13.09 1.32
CA VAL A 762 -16.96 -11.97 0.41
C VAL A 762 -17.07 -10.66 1.19
N LYS A 763 -16.27 -9.67 0.80
CA LYS A 763 -16.35 -8.29 1.32
C LYS A 763 -17.43 -7.52 0.59
N VAL A 764 -18.40 -6.99 1.32
CA VAL A 764 -19.59 -6.35 0.75
C VAL A 764 -19.53 -4.84 0.99
N PHE A 765 -19.55 -4.07 -0.08
CA PHE A 765 -19.78 -2.62 -0.06
C PHE A 765 -21.25 -2.34 -0.38
N ALA A 766 -21.97 -1.69 0.53
CA ALA A 766 -23.38 -1.34 0.40
C ALA A 766 -23.52 0.17 0.17
N LEU A 767 -23.89 0.55 -1.05
CA LEU A 767 -24.05 1.94 -1.49
C LEU A 767 -25.54 2.23 -1.68
N GLY A 768 -26.11 3.05 -0.81
CA GLY A 768 -27.52 3.40 -0.82
C GLY A 768 -27.78 4.85 -1.21
N ALA A 769 -28.86 5.08 -1.93
CA ALA A 769 -29.38 6.43 -2.15
C ALA A 769 -30.91 6.50 -1.98
N GLU A 770 -31.45 7.71 -1.95
CA GLU A 770 -32.88 7.98 -1.92
C GLU A 770 -33.59 7.28 -0.73
N GLN A 771 -34.45 6.29 -1.01
CA GLN A 771 -35.30 5.61 -0.02
C GLN A 771 -34.63 4.39 0.61
N ALA A 772 -33.36 4.10 0.28
CA ALA A 772 -32.59 3.03 0.90
C ALA A 772 -32.44 3.28 2.42
N ARG A 773 -32.71 2.27 3.24
CA ARG A 773 -32.64 2.39 4.71
C ARG A 773 -31.27 2.00 5.24
N LEU A 774 -30.68 2.89 6.06
CA LEU A 774 -29.39 2.67 6.72
C LEU A 774 -29.26 1.35 7.48
N PRO A 775 -30.25 0.89 8.27
CA PRO A 775 -30.17 -0.42 8.93
C PRO A 775 -29.98 -1.61 7.96
N GLN A 776 -30.63 -1.58 6.80
CA GLN A 776 -30.45 -2.62 5.77
C GLN A 776 -29.09 -2.50 5.08
N LEU A 777 -28.63 -1.28 4.82
CA LEU A 777 -27.28 -1.06 4.26
C LEU A 777 -26.18 -1.52 5.23
N ASN A 778 -26.35 -1.30 6.54
CA ASN A 778 -25.45 -1.82 7.58
C ASN A 778 -25.51 -3.34 7.66
N ALA A 779 -26.69 -3.93 7.53
CA ALA A 779 -26.83 -5.39 7.46
C ALA A 779 -26.10 -5.98 6.23
N LEU A 780 -26.10 -5.27 5.09
CA LEU A 780 -25.40 -5.65 3.87
C LEU A 780 -23.88 -5.52 3.99
N GLY A 781 -23.40 -4.36 4.43
CA GLY A 781 -21.98 -4.00 4.45
C GLY A 781 -21.10 -4.93 5.30
N SER A 782 -19.83 -5.04 4.91
CA SER A 782 -18.78 -5.67 5.72
C SER A 782 -18.22 -4.72 6.78
N LEU A 783 -17.53 -5.28 7.78
CA LEU A 783 -16.93 -4.49 8.86
C LEU A 783 -15.54 -3.94 8.48
N PRO A 784 -15.16 -2.76 8.99
CA PRO A 784 -16.01 -1.84 9.75
C PRO A 784 -16.97 -1.07 8.83
N SER A 785 -18.19 -0.80 9.31
CA SER A 785 -19.31 -0.29 8.50
C SER A 785 -19.03 1.09 7.89
N GLU A 786 -18.27 1.96 8.56
CA GLU A 786 -17.89 3.28 8.04
C GLU A 786 -17.00 3.26 6.80
N GLN A 787 -16.42 2.09 6.47
CA GLN A 787 -15.60 1.86 5.28
C GLN A 787 -16.37 1.19 4.14
N HIS A 788 -17.42 0.44 4.46
CA HIS A 788 -18.13 -0.41 3.49
C HIS A 788 -19.57 0.02 3.24
N VAL A 789 -20.13 0.89 4.07
CA VAL A 789 -21.48 1.42 3.92
C VAL A 789 -21.40 2.89 3.59
N LEU A 790 -22.08 3.28 2.50
CA LEU A 790 -22.21 4.66 2.10
C LEU A 790 -23.66 4.94 1.74
N TYR A 791 -24.26 5.88 2.47
CA TYR A 791 -25.58 6.42 2.14
C TYR A 791 -25.44 7.85 1.67
N ALA A 792 -26.19 8.22 0.63
CA ALA A 792 -26.36 9.60 0.22
C ALA A 792 -27.86 9.91 0.02
N PRO A 793 -28.32 11.14 0.24
CA PRO A 793 -29.72 11.52 0.03
C PRO A 793 -30.23 11.25 -1.39
N ASN A 794 -29.36 11.27 -2.40
CA ASN A 794 -29.69 11.00 -3.80
C ASN A 794 -28.49 10.43 -4.56
N PHE A 795 -28.75 9.87 -5.74
CA PHE A 795 -27.71 9.26 -6.56
C PHE A 795 -26.62 10.24 -7.02
N SER A 796 -26.94 11.51 -7.24
CA SER A 796 -25.93 12.50 -7.64
C SER A 796 -24.88 12.71 -6.55
N GLU A 797 -25.30 12.73 -5.28
CA GLU A 797 -24.41 12.84 -4.11
C GLU A 797 -23.69 11.52 -3.80
N LEU A 798 -24.33 10.38 -4.09
CA LEU A 798 -23.66 9.09 -4.02
C LEU A 798 -22.51 9.03 -5.03
N PHE A 799 -22.74 9.49 -6.26
CA PHE A 799 -21.73 9.51 -7.31
C PHE A 799 -20.63 10.55 -7.05
N SER A 800 -20.94 11.67 -6.39
CA SER A 800 -19.91 12.65 -5.99
C SER A 800 -19.00 12.15 -4.85
N SER A 801 -19.42 11.10 -4.14
CA SER A 801 -18.63 10.43 -3.09
C SER A 801 -17.65 9.38 -3.64
N PHE A 802 -17.40 9.39 -4.95
CA PHE A 802 -16.51 8.46 -5.67
C PHE A 802 -15.13 8.30 -5.03
N ASP A 803 -14.44 9.41 -4.71
CA ASP A 803 -13.08 9.35 -4.15
C ASP A 803 -13.05 8.72 -2.74
N ARG A 804 -14.10 8.98 -1.94
CA ARG A 804 -14.26 8.38 -0.61
C ARG A 804 -14.48 6.87 -0.72
N PHE A 805 -15.34 6.44 -1.63
CA PHE A 805 -15.59 5.02 -1.89
C PHE A 805 -14.33 4.32 -2.44
N LEU A 806 -13.65 4.93 -3.43
CA LEU A 806 -12.44 4.38 -4.01
C LEU A 806 -11.32 4.20 -2.98
N LYS A 807 -11.20 5.09 -2.00
CA LYS A 807 -10.22 4.94 -0.91
C LYS A 807 -10.38 3.58 -0.21
N TYR A 808 -11.60 3.21 0.16
CA TYR A 808 -11.87 1.96 0.88
C TYR A 808 -11.86 0.74 -0.02
N LEU A 809 -12.39 0.86 -1.25
CA LEU A 809 -12.31 -0.20 -2.23
C LEU A 809 -10.85 -0.57 -2.54
N ARG A 810 -9.95 0.42 -2.66
CA ARG A 810 -8.50 0.18 -2.82
C ARG A 810 -7.94 -0.65 -1.67
N LEU A 811 -8.16 -0.24 -0.43
CA LEU A 811 -7.64 -0.94 0.75
C LEU A 811 -7.98 -2.44 0.74
N LYS A 812 -9.17 -2.81 0.25
CA LYS A 812 -9.62 -4.22 0.25
C LYS A 812 -9.14 -5.04 -0.95
N ILE A 813 -8.83 -4.41 -2.08
CA ILE A 813 -8.27 -5.13 -3.24
C ILE A 813 -6.79 -5.50 -3.00
N HIS A 814 -6.12 -4.88 -2.03
CA HIS A 814 -4.69 -5.05 -1.72
C HIS A 814 -4.43 -6.00 -0.53
N THR A 815 -5.41 -6.78 -0.04
CA THR A 815 -5.24 -7.68 1.12
C THR A 815 -5.34 -9.17 0.77
N GLY A 816 -5.31 -9.51 -0.53
CA GLY A 816 -5.75 -10.79 -1.06
C GLY A 816 -4.66 -11.82 -1.32
N ILE A 817 -3.85 -12.18 -0.31
CA ILE A 817 -3.19 -13.50 -0.25
C ILE A 817 -3.21 -13.97 1.21
N LEU A 818 -4.39 -14.24 1.78
CA LEU A 818 -4.52 -15.01 3.02
C LEU A 818 -5.92 -15.62 3.10
N ALA A 819 -6.16 -16.71 2.39
CA ALA A 819 -7.25 -17.63 2.73
C ALA A 819 -6.75 -19.06 2.55
N GLY A 820 -5.98 -19.49 3.56
CA GLY A 820 -5.43 -20.83 3.73
C GLY A 820 -4.72 -20.90 5.08
N GLY A 821 -5.48 -20.72 6.16
CA GLY A 821 -4.97 -20.55 7.52
C GLY A 821 -5.06 -19.10 7.97
N VAL A 822 -5.73 -18.84 9.09
CA VAL A 822 -5.70 -17.53 9.74
C VAL A 822 -4.26 -17.31 10.17
N SER A 823 -3.51 -16.52 9.39
CA SER A 823 -2.23 -15.99 9.85
C SER A 823 -2.49 -15.16 11.11
N PRO A 824 -1.67 -15.28 12.17
CA PRO A 824 -1.81 -14.45 13.36
C PRO A 824 -1.91 -12.99 12.96
N THR A 825 -2.92 -12.29 13.49
CA THR A 825 -3.07 -10.86 13.25
C THR A 825 -1.94 -10.12 13.94
N GLU A 826 -0.98 -9.60 13.16
CA GLU A 826 0.09 -8.72 13.65
C GLU A 826 -0.52 -7.40 14.13
N GLY A 827 -0.25 -7.04 15.38
CA GLY A 827 -0.76 -5.85 16.04
C GLY A 827 -0.26 -5.75 17.48
N TYR A 828 -0.38 -4.58 18.10
CA TYR A 828 0.02 -4.37 19.49
C TYR A 828 -1.20 -3.90 20.28
N ALA A 829 -1.56 -4.63 21.33
CA ALA A 829 -2.63 -4.24 22.24
C ALA A 829 -2.57 -5.05 23.54
N ASP A 830 -3.26 -4.53 24.55
CA ASP A 830 -3.59 -5.28 25.76
C ASP A 830 -5.07 -5.65 25.71
N VAL A 831 -5.35 -6.95 25.56
CA VAL A 831 -6.71 -7.48 25.37
C VAL A 831 -7.12 -8.26 26.62
N VAL A 832 -8.25 -7.89 27.22
CA VAL A 832 -8.78 -8.56 28.41
C VAL A 832 -10.17 -9.11 28.14
N PHE A 833 -10.33 -10.42 28.28
CA PHE A 833 -11.62 -11.09 28.15
C PHE A 833 -12.35 -11.12 29.50
N LEU A 834 -13.62 -10.74 29.50
CA LEU A 834 -14.48 -10.77 30.67
C LEU A 834 -15.70 -11.67 30.41
N VAL A 835 -15.79 -12.80 31.10
CA VAL A 835 -16.77 -13.85 30.81
C VAL A 835 -17.76 -14.06 31.95
N ASP A 836 -19.06 -14.08 31.64
CA ASP A 836 -20.14 -14.39 32.60
C ASP A 836 -20.07 -15.86 33.04
N GLY A 837 -19.72 -16.07 34.31
CA GLY A 837 -19.62 -17.36 34.98
C GLY A 837 -20.73 -17.61 35.99
N SER A 838 -21.87 -16.92 35.89
CA SER A 838 -23.02 -17.05 36.79
C SER A 838 -23.82 -18.35 36.57
N ASP A 839 -24.62 -18.73 37.58
CA ASP A 839 -25.50 -19.90 37.53
C ASP A 839 -26.56 -19.80 36.42
N ALA A 840 -26.90 -18.58 35.98
CA ALA A 840 -27.82 -18.33 34.88
C ALA A 840 -27.26 -18.75 33.51
N VAL A 841 -25.93 -18.73 33.34
CA VAL A 841 -25.26 -19.24 32.14
C VAL A 841 -25.21 -20.76 32.19
N GLY A 842 -24.79 -21.32 33.33
CA GLY A 842 -24.62 -22.75 33.51
C GLY A 842 -23.33 -23.30 32.88
N GLN A 843 -22.86 -24.45 33.37
CA GLN A 843 -21.54 -24.98 33.07
C GLN A 843 -21.33 -25.35 31.59
N GLU A 844 -22.36 -25.82 30.88
CA GLU A 844 -22.28 -26.16 29.46
C GLU A 844 -22.09 -24.92 28.60
N ASN A 845 -22.91 -23.89 28.79
CA ASN A 845 -22.84 -22.65 28.03
C ASN A 845 -21.56 -21.87 28.33
N PHE A 846 -21.06 -21.91 29.57
CA PHE A 846 -19.79 -21.31 29.93
C PHE A 846 -18.61 -21.90 29.12
N ARG A 847 -18.64 -23.20 28.78
CA ARG A 847 -17.64 -23.81 27.90
C ARG A 847 -17.70 -23.26 26.48
N HIS A 848 -18.88 -22.90 25.99
CA HIS A 848 -19.01 -22.25 24.69
C HIS A 848 -18.41 -20.84 24.70
N SER A 849 -18.59 -20.08 25.79
CA SER A 849 -17.93 -18.77 25.96
C SER A 849 -16.41 -18.89 25.97
N LEU A 850 -15.84 -19.85 26.71
CA LEU A 850 -14.39 -20.11 26.67
C LEU A 850 -13.92 -20.61 25.30
N GLY A 851 -14.75 -21.38 24.59
CA GLY A 851 -14.49 -21.82 23.22
C GLY A 851 -14.38 -20.66 22.24
N LEU A 852 -15.21 -19.62 22.39
CA LEU A 852 -15.08 -18.38 21.61
C LEU A 852 -13.76 -17.68 21.93
N VAL A 853 -13.45 -17.49 23.23
CA VAL A 853 -12.20 -16.84 23.65
C VAL A 853 -10.98 -17.56 23.10
N SER A 854 -10.92 -18.89 23.20
CA SER A 854 -9.82 -19.69 22.65
C SER A 854 -9.63 -19.46 21.15
N ARG A 855 -10.73 -19.47 20.36
CA ARG A 855 -10.65 -19.26 18.90
C ARG A 855 -10.21 -17.86 18.52
N VAL A 856 -10.61 -16.85 19.28
CA VAL A 856 -10.14 -15.48 19.07
C VAL A 856 -8.65 -15.39 19.40
N VAL A 857 -8.21 -15.91 20.56
CA VAL A 857 -6.80 -15.94 20.96
C VAL A 857 -5.92 -16.70 19.95
N ASP A 858 -6.40 -17.82 19.41
CA ASP A 858 -5.68 -18.59 18.39
C ASP A 858 -5.39 -17.75 17.13
N ALA A 859 -6.32 -16.87 16.76
CA ALA A 859 -6.24 -15.96 15.60
C ALA A 859 -5.39 -14.68 15.82
N LEU A 860 -5.01 -14.37 17.07
CA LEU A 860 -4.22 -13.18 17.42
C LEU A 860 -2.72 -13.50 17.50
N ASP A 861 -1.82 -12.55 17.21
CA ASP A 861 -0.38 -12.73 17.47
C ASP A 861 0.00 -12.48 18.94
N VAL A 862 -0.24 -13.48 19.78
CA VAL A 862 -0.06 -13.39 21.24
C VAL A 862 1.39 -13.68 21.63
N ASP A 863 2.09 -12.61 22.02
CA ASP A 863 3.43 -12.62 22.59
C ASP A 863 3.62 -11.44 23.58
N LYS A 864 4.60 -11.54 24.47
CA LYS A 864 4.92 -10.51 25.47
C LYS A 864 5.20 -9.12 24.88
N ASP A 865 5.68 -9.06 23.64
CA ASP A 865 6.06 -7.81 22.97
C ASP A 865 4.96 -7.33 21.99
N HIS A 866 4.04 -8.21 21.57
CA HIS A 866 2.92 -7.92 20.67
C HIS A 866 1.59 -7.80 21.43
N ILE A 867 0.72 -8.82 21.37
CA ILE A 867 -0.59 -8.83 22.02
C ILE A 867 -0.52 -9.55 23.37
N ARG A 868 -0.86 -8.83 24.45
CA ARG A 868 -0.96 -9.40 25.81
C ARG A 868 -2.41 -9.76 26.11
N ILE A 869 -2.64 -10.93 26.69
CA ILE A 869 -3.99 -11.44 27.01
C ILE A 869 -4.19 -11.54 28.51
N GLY A 870 -5.28 -10.96 29.01
CA GLY A 870 -5.82 -11.17 30.35
C GLY A 870 -7.20 -11.80 30.29
N LEU A 871 -7.62 -12.46 31.38
CA LEU A 871 -8.97 -13.03 31.48
C LEU A 871 -9.51 -12.93 32.90
N ALA A 872 -10.76 -12.48 33.01
CA ALA A 872 -11.55 -12.48 34.23
C ALA A 872 -12.92 -13.14 34.02
N GLN A 873 -13.43 -13.75 35.10
CA GLN A 873 -14.80 -14.23 35.19
C GLN A 873 -15.62 -13.31 36.10
N TYR A 874 -16.93 -13.20 35.87
CA TYR A 874 -17.82 -12.51 36.81
C TYR A 874 -19.11 -13.28 37.10
N SER A 875 -19.60 -13.14 38.33
CA SER A 875 -20.95 -13.52 38.75
C SER A 875 -21.45 -12.46 39.75
N GLY A 876 -21.74 -12.81 41.00
CA GLY A 876 -22.04 -11.81 42.04
C GLY A 876 -20.84 -10.88 42.33
N ASP A 877 -19.64 -11.39 42.08
CA ASP A 877 -18.37 -10.70 42.20
C ASP A 877 -17.44 -11.07 41.03
N PRO A 878 -16.54 -10.17 40.59
CA PRO A 878 -15.53 -10.49 39.58
C PRO A 878 -14.34 -11.25 40.17
N ARG A 879 -13.69 -12.10 39.38
CA ARG A 879 -12.46 -12.82 39.71
C ARG A 879 -11.52 -12.85 38.50
N ALA A 880 -10.32 -12.32 38.65
CA ALA A 880 -9.24 -12.51 37.69
C ALA A 880 -8.82 -13.99 37.64
N GLU A 881 -8.75 -14.58 36.45
CA GLU A 881 -8.12 -15.89 36.25
C GLU A 881 -6.63 -15.72 35.98
N PHE A 882 -6.27 -14.75 35.14
CA PHE A 882 -4.88 -14.32 34.93
C PHE A 882 -4.82 -12.89 34.35
N PHE A 883 -3.73 -12.19 34.67
CA PHE A 883 -3.42 -10.82 34.22
C PHE A 883 -2.58 -10.81 32.94
N LEU A 884 -2.47 -9.63 32.30
CA LEU A 884 -1.71 -9.40 31.05
C LEU A 884 -0.23 -9.82 31.14
N SER A 885 0.35 -9.76 32.34
CA SER A 885 1.74 -10.16 32.63
C SER A 885 1.93 -11.65 32.93
N THR A 886 0.86 -12.43 33.06
CA THR A 886 0.94 -13.81 33.59
C THR A 886 1.54 -14.80 32.60
N HIS A 887 1.20 -14.66 31.31
CA HIS A 887 1.59 -15.59 30.25
C HIS A 887 2.23 -14.81 29.10
N ALA A 888 3.43 -15.24 28.70
CA ALA A 888 4.19 -14.57 27.65
C ALA A 888 3.93 -15.13 26.25
N ALA A 889 3.49 -16.40 26.14
CA ALA A 889 3.31 -17.08 24.86
C ALA A 889 1.85 -17.53 24.65
N LYS A 890 1.39 -17.49 23.39
CA LYS A 890 0.06 -17.96 22.97
C LYS A 890 -0.32 -19.34 23.53
N LYS A 891 0.63 -20.28 23.52
CA LYS A 891 0.40 -21.65 24.00
C LYS A 891 0.02 -21.66 25.50
N ASP A 892 0.71 -20.88 26.31
CA ASP A 892 0.45 -20.82 27.76
C ASP A 892 -0.92 -20.21 28.04
N VAL A 893 -1.31 -19.17 27.28
CA VAL A 893 -2.64 -18.54 27.36
C VAL A 893 -3.73 -19.55 27.00
N THR A 894 -3.58 -20.27 25.88
CA THR A 894 -4.60 -21.25 25.43
C THR A 894 -4.70 -22.45 26.37
N ASP A 895 -3.59 -22.93 26.94
CA ASP A 895 -3.59 -23.99 27.96
C ASP A 895 -4.21 -23.52 29.28
N ALA A 896 -3.96 -22.27 29.69
CA ALA A 896 -4.59 -21.67 30.86
C ALA A 896 -6.12 -21.55 30.67
N ILE A 897 -6.59 -21.10 29.50
CA ILE A 897 -8.02 -20.99 29.16
C ILE A 897 -8.72 -22.35 29.28
N ARG A 898 -8.10 -23.43 28.77
CA ARG A 898 -8.66 -24.79 28.86
C ARG A 898 -8.83 -25.28 30.31
N GLY A 899 -8.02 -24.77 31.24
CA GLY A 899 -8.04 -25.14 32.66
C GLY A 899 -9.04 -24.36 33.52
N ILE A 900 -9.68 -23.31 32.98
CA ILE A 900 -10.56 -22.43 33.74
C ILE A 900 -11.80 -23.18 34.24
N ARG A 901 -12.10 -23.03 35.54
CA ARG A 901 -13.28 -23.62 36.18
C ARG A 901 -14.42 -22.61 36.25
N PHE A 902 -15.62 -23.09 35.93
CA PHE A 902 -16.88 -22.37 36.11
C PHE A 902 -17.01 -21.84 37.54
N LYS A 903 -17.24 -20.53 37.68
CA LYS A 903 -17.29 -19.84 38.98
C LYS A 903 -18.57 -20.13 39.76
N GLY A 904 -19.74 -20.05 39.11
CA GLY A 904 -21.04 -20.09 39.76
C GLY A 904 -21.40 -18.78 40.49
N GLY A 905 -22.67 -18.64 40.88
CA GLY A 905 -23.19 -17.45 41.59
C GLY A 905 -24.55 -16.98 41.06
N ARG A 906 -25.38 -16.45 41.97
CA ARG A 906 -26.82 -16.21 41.71
C ARG A 906 -27.13 -15.03 40.79
N SER A 907 -26.20 -14.11 40.56
CA SER A 907 -26.37 -12.94 39.68
C SER A 907 -25.13 -12.75 38.81
N GLY A 908 -25.28 -12.08 37.66
CA GLY A 908 -24.17 -11.56 36.87
C GLY A 908 -24.08 -10.05 37.08
N ASN A 909 -23.11 -9.56 37.86
CA ASN A 909 -22.94 -8.14 38.15
C ASN A 909 -21.92 -7.54 37.17
N MET A 910 -22.41 -7.13 36.00
CA MET A 910 -21.59 -6.62 34.90
C MET A 910 -20.94 -5.27 35.24
N GLY A 911 -21.62 -4.41 36.00
CA GLY A 911 -21.09 -3.12 36.42
C GLY A 911 -19.84 -3.26 37.28
N ALA A 912 -19.91 -4.10 38.32
CA ALA A 912 -18.77 -4.40 39.19
C ALA A 912 -17.62 -5.06 38.41
N ALA A 913 -17.95 -5.87 37.41
CA ALA A 913 -16.98 -6.55 36.56
C ALA A 913 -16.20 -5.59 35.65
N LEU A 914 -16.87 -4.64 35.01
CA LEU A 914 -16.22 -3.59 34.21
C LEU A 914 -15.33 -2.69 35.07
N GLN A 915 -15.79 -2.33 36.28
CA GLN A 915 -14.98 -1.58 37.24
C GLN A 915 -13.74 -2.37 37.66
N HIS A 916 -13.86 -3.69 37.86
CA HIS A 916 -12.73 -4.55 38.18
C HIS A 916 -11.66 -4.58 37.08
N LEU A 917 -12.05 -4.55 35.80
CA LEU A 917 -11.08 -4.45 34.70
C LEU A 917 -10.26 -3.17 34.77
N LYS A 918 -10.91 -2.03 34.99
CA LYS A 918 -10.27 -0.72 35.16
C LYS A 918 -9.26 -0.75 36.31
N ASP A 919 -9.69 -1.24 37.47
CA ASP A 919 -8.89 -1.13 38.69
C ASP A 919 -7.78 -2.19 38.81
N ASN A 920 -7.89 -3.32 38.10
CA ASN A 920 -7.02 -4.49 38.32
C ASN A 920 -6.38 -5.09 37.07
N HIS A 921 -6.95 -4.92 35.87
CA HIS A 921 -6.39 -5.51 34.64
C HIS A 921 -5.67 -4.46 33.78
N PHE A 922 -6.28 -3.29 33.57
CA PHE A 922 -5.70 -2.20 32.78
C PHE A 922 -4.82 -1.27 33.63
N VAL A 923 -3.95 -1.87 34.46
CA VAL A 923 -2.99 -1.17 35.32
C VAL A 923 -1.58 -1.72 35.10
N GLU A 924 -0.55 -0.88 35.25
CA GLU A 924 0.85 -1.28 35.02
C GLU A 924 1.27 -2.50 35.85
N ALA A 925 0.80 -2.58 37.10
CA ALA A 925 1.09 -3.69 38.01
C ALA A 925 0.58 -5.05 37.50
N ALA A 926 -0.44 -5.03 36.61
CA ALA A 926 -1.00 -6.22 35.97
C ALA A 926 -0.36 -6.51 34.61
N GLY A 927 0.54 -5.66 34.12
CA GLY A 927 1.22 -5.79 32.82
C GLY A 927 0.62 -4.95 31.69
N SER A 928 -0.33 -4.06 31.99
CA SER A 928 -0.86 -3.11 31.01
C SER A 928 0.19 -2.07 30.63
N ARG A 929 0.24 -1.76 29.34
CA ARG A 929 1.07 -0.76 28.68
C ARG A 929 0.29 0.54 28.40
N VAL A 930 -0.74 0.81 29.19
CA VAL A 930 -1.59 2.01 29.03
C VAL A 930 -0.79 3.32 29.05
N LYS A 931 0.28 3.45 29.86
CA LYS A 931 1.15 4.64 29.86
C LYS A 931 2.10 4.74 28.67
N GLU A 932 2.37 3.61 28.02
CA GLU A 932 3.17 3.54 26.79
C GLU A 932 2.30 3.84 25.55
N GLY A 933 0.99 4.06 25.75
CA GLY A 933 0.06 4.46 24.69
C GLY A 933 -0.44 3.29 23.83
N PHE A 934 -0.32 2.04 24.29
CA PHE A 934 -0.85 0.89 23.56
C PHE A 934 -2.38 0.79 23.70
N PRO A 935 -3.10 0.34 22.65
CA PRO A 935 -4.54 0.12 22.72
C PRO A 935 -4.95 -0.81 23.87
N GLN A 936 -5.93 -0.37 24.66
CA GLN A 936 -6.53 -1.17 25.73
C GLN A 936 -7.91 -1.66 25.27
N ILE A 937 -8.12 -2.99 25.22
CA ILE A 937 -9.33 -3.57 24.64
C ILE A 937 -9.97 -4.59 25.59
N ALA A 938 -11.24 -4.39 25.92
CA ALA A 938 -12.05 -5.32 26.70
C ALA A 938 -13.02 -6.09 25.77
N VAL A 939 -13.08 -7.41 25.92
CA VAL A 939 -14.06 -8.27 25.23
C VAL A 939 -14.96 -8.93 26.27
N LEU A 940 -16.18 -8.40 26.43
CA LEU A 940 -17.20 -8.87 27.36
C LEU A 940 -18.08 -9.93 26.71
N VAL A 941 -18.28 -11.07 27.38
CA VAL A 941 -19.25 -12.11 27.01
C VAL A 941 -20.27 -12.27 28.12
N ALA A 942 -21.48 -11.74 27.91
CA ALA A 942 -22.59 -11.78 28.86
C ALA A 942 -23.62 -12.85 28.48
N GLY A 943 -24.15 -13.55 29.48
CA GLY A 943 -25.14 -14.60 29.30
C GLY A 943 -26.50 -14.34 29.94
N SER A 944 -26.55 -13.33 30.81
CA SER A 944 -27.72 -12.96 31.60
C SER A 944 -27.80 -11.43 31.75
N GLY A 945 -28.94 -10.92 32.23
CA GLY A 945 -29.08 -9.51 32.57
C GLY A 945 -28.31 -9.14 33.84
N SER A 946 -27.80 -7.91 33.90
CA SER A 946 -26.99 -7.43 35.01
C SER A 946 -27.81 -7.24 36.30
N GLY A 947 -27.20 -7.58 37.43
CA GLY A 947 -27.77 -7.35 38.78
C GLY A 947 -27.49 -5.96 39.36
N ASP A 948 -26.61 -5.18 38.72
CA ASP A 948 -26.13 -3.87 39.15
C ASP A 948 -26.11 -2.85 38.00
N ASP A 949 -25.77 -1.59 38.32
CA ASP A 949 -25.69 -0.52 37.31
C ASP A 949 -24.44 -0.67 36.43
N VAL A 950 -24.67 -0.78 35.12
CA VAL A 950 -23.63 -0.96 34.10
C VAL A 950 -23.10 0.39 33.59
N LEU A 951 -23.94 1.43 33.60
CA LEU A 951 -23.66 2.69 32.90
C LEU A 951 -22.43 3.42 33.46
N ALA A 952 -22.38 3.60 34.78
CA ALA A 952 -21.30 4.33 35.43
C ALA A 952 -19.93 3.66 35.20
N SER A 953 -19.86 2.35 35.42
CA SER A 953 -18.62 1.56 35.27
C SER A 953 -18.17 1.47 33.81
N ALA A 954 -19.10 1.26 32.88
CA ALA A 954 -18.79 1.23 31.45
C ALA A 954 -18.24 2.57 30.98
N GLN A 955 -18.86 3.69 31.39
CA GLN A 955 -18.36 5.02 31.03
C GLN A 955 -16.99 5.32 31.66
N ALA A 956 -16.78 4.91 32.91
CA ALA A 956 -15.50 5.09 33.59
C ALA A 956 -14.36 4.31 32.92
N LEU A 957 -14.63 3.11 32.40
CA LEU A 957 -13.65 2.31 31.66
C LEU A 957 -13.37 2.91 30.27
N LYS A 958 -14.42 3.38 29.57
CA LYS A 958 -14.31 4.03 28.25
C LYS A 958 -13.56 5.36 28.31
N ASN A 959 -13.79 6.17 29.35
CA ASN A 959 -13.11 7.45 29.54
C ASN A 959 -11.59 7.30 29.75
N ASP A 960 -11.12 6.12 30.16
CA ASP A 960 -9.69 5.81 30.28
C ASP A 960 -9.07 5.35 28.94
N GLY A 961 -9.82 5.45 27.84
CA GLY A 961 -9.35 5.05 26.51
C GLY A 961 -9.47 3.54 26.24
N THR A 962 -10.22 2.78 27.06
CA THR A 962 -10.45 1.36 26.79
C THR A 962 -11.61 1.17 25.81
N THR A 963 -11.38 0.37 24.76
CA THR A 963 -12.41 -0.02 23.79
C THR A 963 -13.11 -1.31 24.25
N VAL A 964 -14.44 -1.34 24.29
CA VAL A 964 -15.23 -2.45 24.82
C VAL A 964 -16.07 -3.09 23.70
N PHE A 965 -15.81 -4.37 23.43
CA PHE A 965 -16.68 -5.26 22.65
C PHE A 965 -17.63 -5.99 23.61
N ALA A 966 -18.94 -5.85 23.40
CA ALA A 966 -19.97 -6.47 24.23
C ALA A 966 -20.71 -7.57 23.44
N ILE A 967 -20.58 -8.82 23.88
CA ILE A 967 -21.16 -9.99 23.23
C ILE A 967 -22.23 -10.59 24.15
N GLY A 968 -23.47 -10.64 23.68
CA GLY A 968 -24.58 -11.29 24.36
C GLY A 968 -24.88 -12.67 23.79
N ALA A 969 -25.18 -13.63 24.67
CA ALA A 969 -25.79 -14.89 24.28
C ALA A 969 -26.97 -15.26 25.20
N GLY A 970 -27.96 -15.94 24.63
CA GLY A 970 -29.07 -16.52 25.40
C GLY A 970 -29.97 -15.47 26.05
N ALA A 971 -29.87 -15.29 27.37
CA ALA A 971 -30.75 -14.41 28.15
C ALA A 971 -30.13 -13.03 28.47
N ALA A 972 -29.01 -12.68 27.84
CA ALA A 972 -28.40 -11.36 27.97
C ALA A 972 -29.35 -10.25 27.48
N LYS A 973 -29.36 -9.10 28.14
CA LYS A 973 -30.20 -7.97 27.73
C LYS A 973 -29.44 -7.04 26.79
N LEU A 974 -29.98 -6.84 25.59
CA LEU A 974 -29.35 -6.00 24.57
C LEU A 974 -29.09 -4.56 25.04
N GLY A 975 -29.99 -3.94 25.80
CA GLY A 975 -29.80 -2.57 26.30
C GLY A 975 -28.59 -2.41 27.24
N GLU A 976 -28.27 -3.43 28.03
CA GLU A 976 -27.10 -3.44 28.91
C GLU A 976 -25.80 -3.65 28.11
N LEU A 977 -25.85 -4.48 27.07
CA LEU A 977 -24.72 -4.67 26.14
C LEU A 977 -24.41 -3.39 25.34
N VAL A 978 -25.45 -2.70 24.86
CA VAL A 978 -25.35 -1.38 24.20
C VAL A 978 -24.73 -0.35 25.14
N THR A 979 -25.06 -0.41 26.43
CA THR A 979 -24.49 0.47 27.45
C THR A 979 -23.01 0.17 27.69
N ALA A 980 -22.65 -1.11 27.75
CA ALA A 980 -21.28 -1.58 27.99
C ALA A 980 -20.34 -1.32 26.79
N GLY A 981 -20.81 -1.53 25.56
CA GLY A 981 -20.02 -1.35 24.34
C GLY A 981 -19.53 0.09 24.13
N SER A 982 -18.39 0.24 23.45
CA SER A 982 -17.82 1.57 23.18
C SER A 982 -18.54 2.36 22.09
N ASP A 983 -19.17 1.70 21.12
CA ASP A 983 -20.00 2.37 20.11
C ASP A 983 -21.06 1.39 19.55
N PRO A 984 -22.35 1.56 19.87
CA PRO A 984 -23.41 0.67 19.39
C PRO A 984 -23.77 0.88 17.90
N GLU A 985 -23.27 1.93 17.25
CA GLU A 985 -23.44 2.15 15.79
C GLU A 985 -22.24 1.65 14.96
N LYS A 986 -21.17 1.18 15.61
CA LYS A 986 -19.94 0.63 14.96
C LYS A 986 -19.71 -0.86 15.24
N ASP A 987 -20.78 -1.62 15.41
CA ASP A 987 -20.71 -3.09 15.53
C ASP A 987 -19.80 -3.60 16.70
N TYR A 988 -19.67 -2.86 17.81
CA TYR A 988 -19.03 -3.37 19.04
C TYR A 988 -19.98 -4.19 19.92
N VAL A 989 -21.24 -4.33 19.52
CA VAL A 989 -22.27 -5.07 20.25
C VAL A 989 -22.76 -6.22 19.41
N PHE A 990 -22.51 -7.44 19.86
CA PHE A 990 -22.90 -8.67 19.19
C PHE A 990 -23.97 -9.37 20.01
N TYR A 991 -24.96 -9.97 19.36
CA TYR A 991 -25.97 -10.76 20.04
C TYR A 991 -26.21 -12.08 19.31
N GLN A 992 -26.13 -13.19 20.05
CA GLN A 992 -26.45 -14.52 19.56
C GLN A 992 -27.65 -15.09 20.30
N ARG A 993 -28.52 -15.77 19.55
CA ARG A 993 -29.73 -16.38 20.11
C ARG A 993 -29.42 -17.46 21.14
N ASP A 994 -28.29 -18.14 20.99
CA ASP A 994 -27.79 -19.15 21.93
C ASP A 994 -26.24 -19.17 21.96
N PHE A 995 -25.68 -19.88 22.94
CA PHE A 995 -24.23 -19.96 23.14
C PHE A 995 -23.51 -20.81 22.09
N ARG A 996 -24.20 -21.72 21.39
CA ARG A 996 -23.57 -22.56 20.36
C ARG A 996 -23.21 -21.73 19.13
N ALA A 997 -24.03 -20.72 18.82
CA ALA A 997 -23.80 -19.78 17.73
C ALA A 997 -22.60 -18.84 17.96
N LEU A 998 -22.10 -18.71 19.20
CA LEU A 998 -20.92 -17.87 19.50
C LEU A 998 -19.70 -18.27 18.68
N SER A 999 -19.55 -19.55 18.34
CA SER A 999 -18.40 -20.03 17.55
C SER A 999 -18.27 -19.40 16.16
N GLY A 1000 -19.36 -18.86 15.61
CA GLY A 1000 -19.38 -18.16 14.33
C GLY A 1000 -18.88 -16.71 14.39
N LEU A 1001 -18.72 -16.14 15.58
CA LEU A 1001 -18.27 -14.76 15.77
C LEU A 1001 -16.74 -14.61 15.82
N SER A 1002 -15.98 -15.70 15.95
CA SER A 1002 -14.54 -15.63 16.19
C SER A 1002 -13.78 -14.90 15.08
N GLY A 1003 -14.16 -15.10 13.81
CA GLY A 1003 -13.55 -14.40 12.68
C GLY A 1003 -13.88 -12.91 12.65
N GLN A 1004 -15.14 -12.55 12.95
CA GLN A 1004 -15.60 -11.15 12.99
C GLN A 1004 -14.92 -10.38 14.13
N LEU A 1005 -14.81 -11.00 15.30
CA LEU A 1005 -14.14 -10.41 16.45
C LEU A 1005 -12.63 -10.29 16.22
N ALA A 1006 -11.98 -11.31 15.65
CA ALA A 1006 -10.56 -11.23 15.31
C ALA A 1006 -10.28 -10.11 14.28
N GLU A 1007 -11.14 -9.96 13.26
CA GLU A 1007 -11.01 -8.89 12.27
C GLU A 1007 -11.27 -7.50 12.89
N GLY A 1008 -12.28 -7.36 13.75
CA GLY A 1008 -12.57 -6.13 14.48
C GLY A 1008 -11.43 -5.72 15.42
N LEU A 1009 -10.88 -6.67 16.17
CA LEU A 1009 -9.71 -6.47 17.02
C LEU A 1009 -8.49 -6.08 16.18
N SER A 1010 -8.24 -6.76 15.06
CA SER A 1010 -7.13 -6.42 14.15
C SER A 1010 -7.27 -5.03 13.56
N SER A 1011 -8.49 -4.62 13.20
CA SER A 1011 -8.78 -3.28 12.67
C SER A 1011 -8.44 -2.20 13.70
N LEU A 1012 -8.80 -2.40 14.97
CA LEU A 1012 -8.45 -1.47 16.05
C LEU A 1012 -6.95 -1.41 16.32
N MET A 1013 -6.29 -2.56 16.31
CA MET A 1013 -4.83 -2.67 16.49
C MET A 1013 -4.05 -2.01 15.36
N LYS A 1014 -4.67 -1.80 14.19
CA LYS A 1014 -4.09 -1.10 13.03
C LYS A 1014 -4.53 0.38 12.94
N GLN A 1015 -5.74 0.73 13.39
CA GLN A 1015 -6.33 2.06 13.20
C GLN A 1015 -5.56 3.22 13.86
N GLU A 1016 -4.87 3.01 14.99
CA GLU A 1016 -4.07 4.07 15.61
C GLU A 1016 -2.70 4.27 14.95
N SER A 1017 -2.33 3.42 13.98
CA SER A 1017 -1.05 3.53 13.28
C SER A 1017 -1.08 4.44 12.04
N GLU A 1018 -2.26 4.77 11.49
CA GLU A 1018 -2.38 5.49 10.21
C GLU A 1018 -2.87 6.96 10.28
N GLU A 1019 -3.37 7.47 11.41
CA GLU A 1019 -3.89 8.86 11.51
C GLU A 1019 -2.85 9.93 11.94
N GLN A 1020 -1.53 9.68 11.85
CA GLN A 1020 -0.49 10.63 12.33
C GLN A 1020 0.45 11.24 11.28
N CYS A 1021 0.13 11.16 9.99
CA CYS A 1021 0.85 11.87 8.92
C CYS A 1021 -0.04 12.97 8.29
N THR A 1022 -0.09 14.18 8.86
CA THR A 1022 -0.90 15.28 8.30
C THR A 1022 -0.10 16.15 7.32
N LYS A 1023 -0.33 15.93 6.02
CA LYS A 1023 0.05 16.85 4.96
C LYS A 1023 -1.11 17.83 4.73
N VAL A 1024 -1.07 19.02 5.33
CA VAL A 1024 -2.05 20.10 5.03
C VAL A 1024 -1.32 21.32 4.51
N ASP A 1025 -1.13 21.37 3.20
CA ASP A 1025 -0.40 22.49 2.58
C ASP A 1025 -1.27 23.76 2.44
N LYS A 1026 -2.62 23.69 2.49
CA LYS A 1026 -3.55 24.86 2.39
C LYS A 1026 -4.93 24.59 3.02
N ALA A 1027 -5.49 25.56 3.76
CA ALA A 1027 -6.89 25.57 4.23
C ALA A 1027 -7.38 27.00 4.50
N ASP A 1028 -8.69 27.24 4.49
CA ASP A 1028 -9.31 28.46 5.00
C ASP A 1028 -10.19 28.13 6.21
N ILE A 1029 -9.82 28.66 7.38
CA ILE A 1029 -10.44 28.31 8.66
C ILE A 1029 -11.13 29.55 9.24
N VAL A 1030 -12.38 29.41 9.68
CA VAL A 1030 -13.12 30.46 10.38
C VAL A 1030 -13.43 29.98 11.79
N LEU A 1031 -12.90 30.69 12.79
CA LEU A 1031 -13.18 30.44 14.20
C LEU A 1031 -14.42 31.24 14.61
N LEU A 1032 -15.50 30.53 14.97
CA LEU A 1032 -16.76 31.11 15.43
C LEU A 1032 -16.88 30.89 16.95
N VAL A 1033 -16.72 31.97 17.72
CA VAL A 1033 -16.48 31.91 19.16
C VAL A 1033 -17.66 32.50 19.93
N ASP A 1034 -18.22 31.74 20.86
CA ASP A 1034 -19.25 32.27 21.77
C ASP A 1034 -18.62 33.28 22.75
N GLY A 1035 -19.28 34.42 22.89
CA GLY A 1035 -18.96 35.51 23.81
C GLY A 1035 -20.12 35.85 24.74
N SER A 1036 -21.09 34.96 24.91
CA SER A 1036 -22.30 35.10 25.75
C SER A 1036 -21.99 35.33 27.24
N TRP A 1037 -22.99 35.80 27.99
CA TRP A 1037 -22.88 36.04 29.44
C TRP A 1037 -22.65 34.77 30.27
N SER A 1038 -23.07 33.60 29.79
CA SER A 1038 -22.92 32.31 30.48
C SER A 1038 -21.46 31.92 30.69
N ILE A 1039 -20.57 32.33 29.79
CA ILE A 1039 -19.15 32.01 29.84
C ILE A 1039 -18.48 32.70 31.04
N GLY A 1040 -18.67 34.02 31.19
CA GLY A 1040 -18.00 34.84 32.20
C GLY A 1040 -16.52 35.13 31.89
N LEU A 1041 -15.99 36.22 32.46
CA LEU A 1041 -14.68 36.77 32.09
C LEU A 1041 -13.50 35.81 32.34
N ALA A 1042 -13.54 35.05 33.43
CA ALA A 1042 -12.48 34.10 33.78
C ALA A 1042 -12.41 32.91 32.81
N ASN A 1043 -13.55 32.36 32.41
CA ASN A 1043 -13.59 31.27 31.44
C ASN A 1043 -13.31 31.77 30.02
N PHE A 1044 -13.68 33.00 29.70
CA PHE A 1044 -13.33 33.61 28.43
C PHE A 1044 -11.81 33.80 28.29
N GLN A 1045 -11.07 33.98 29.38
CA GLN A 1045 -9.61 33.93 29.35
C GLN A 1045 -9.09 32.54 28.95
N GLN A 1046 -9.69 31.47 29.47
CA GLN A 1046 -9.33 30.09 29.08
C GLN A 1046 -9.66 29.82 27.61
N MET A 1047 -10.81 30.30 27.14
CA MET A 1047 -11.19 30.27 25.72
C MET A 1047 -10.16 30.99 24.83
N ARG A 1048 -9.67 32.16 25.25
CA ARG A 1048 -8.63 32.89 24.52
C ARG A 1048 -7.31 32.12 24.44
N GLU A 1049 -6.92 31.45 25.52
CA GLU A 1049 -5.73 30.60 25.53
C GLU A 1049 -5.88 29.39 24.60
N PHE A 1050 -7.07 28.79 24.53
CA PHE A 1050 -7.38 27.71 23.59
C PHE A 1050 -7.37 28.18 22.13
N LEU A 1051 -7.98 29.32 21.83
CA LEU A 1051 -7.90 29.92 20.48
C LEU A 1051 -6.45 30.25 20.10
N TYR A 1052 -5.65 30.71 21.07
CA TYR A 1052 -4.23 30.95 20.88
C TYR A 1052 -3.51 29.65 20.51
N SER A 1053 -3.74 28.54 21.22
CA SER A 1053 -3.09 27.26 20.93
C SER A 1053 -3.48 26.69 19.57
N ILE A 1054 -4.76 26.82 19.16
CA ILE A 1054 -5.20 26.41 17.81
C ILE A 1054 -4.41 27.17 16.75
N VAL A 1055 -4.34 28.50 16.85
CA VAL A 1055 -3.65 29.31 15.84
C VAL A 1055 -2.14 29.10 15.87
N ASP A 1056 -1.54 28.93 17.05
CA ASP A 1056 -0.10 28.69 17.23
C ASP A 1056 0.35 27.37 16.60
N GLY A 1057 -0.53 26.36 16.57
CA GLY A 1057 -0.30 25.07 15.92
C GLY A 1057 -0.41 25.07 14.38
N LEU A 1058 -0.85 26.17 13.75
CA LEU A 1058 -1.13 26.22 12.31
C LEU A 1058 -0.11 27.06 11.52
N THR A 1059 0.20 26.65 10.28
CA THR A 1059 1.07 27.43 9.39
C THR A 1059 0.24 28.47 8.60
N VAL A 1060 0.09 29.66 9.17
CA VAL A 1060 -0.70 30.74 8.58
C VAL A 1060 0.09 31.54 7.55
N GLY A 1061 -0.49 31.73 6.35
CA GLY A 1061 0.10 32.52 5.29
C GLY A 1061 -0.82 32.70 4.09
N LYS A 1062 -0.54 33.69 3.23
CA LYS A 1062 -1.38 34.03 2.06
C LYS A 1062 -1.61 32.84 1.12
N ASP A 1063 -0.62 31.96 0.98
CA ASP A 1063 -0.67 30.75 0.15
C ASP A 1063 -0.66 29.44 0.97
N GLN A 1064 -0.90 29.52 2.29
CA GLN A 1064 -0.91 28.40 3.25
C GLN A 1064 -2.28 28.35 3.96
N VAL A 1065 -2.35 28.27 5.29
CA VAL A 1065 -3.62 28.39 6.04
C VAL A 1065 -4.02 29.87 6.15
N ARG A 1066 -5.29 30.20 5.90
CA ARG A 1066 -5.86 31.52 6.21
C ARG A 1066 -6.85 31.37 7.36
N ILE A 1067 -6.86 32.33 8.29
CA ILE A 1067 -7.73 32.29 9.46
C ILE A 1067 -8.60 33.54 9.49
N GLY A 1068 -9.91 33.34 9.62
CA GLY A 1068 -10.90 34.36 9.95
C GLY A 1068 -11.47 34.09 11.33
N MET A 1069 -12.02 35.11 11.97
CA MET A 1069 -12.65 34.99 13.29
C MET A 1069 -13.91 35.85 13.37
N ALA A 1070 -14.96 35.24 13.91
CA ALA A 1070 -16.19 35.89 14.28
C ALA A 1070 -16.54 35.52 15.73
N GLN A 1071 -17.08 36.49 16.47
CA GLN A 1071 -17.58 36.29 17.83
C GLN A 1071 -19.09 36.46 17.84
N PHE A 1072 -19.82 35.66 18.61
CA PHE A 1072 -21.28 35.76 18.70
C PHE A 1072 -21.81 35.83 20.13
N SER A 1073 -22.99 36.41 20.26
CA SER A 1073 -23.85 36.33 21.45
C SER A 1073 -25.30 36.48 20.96
N GLY A 1074 -26.02 37.54 21.32
CA GLY A 1074 -27.31 37.87 20.71
C GLY A 1074 -27.18 38.26 19.23
N ASP A 1075 -26.02 38.78 18.83
CA ASP A 1075 -25.69 39.11 17.45
C ASP A 1075 -24.23 38.72 17.11
N PRO A 1076 -23.95 38.10 15.96
CA PRO A 1076 -22.59 37.80 15.52
C PRO A 1076 -21.87 39.07 15.04
N ARG A 1077 -20.55 39.12 15.25
CA ARG A 1077 -19.66 40.21 14.86
C ARG A 1077 -18.39 39.62 14.24
N THR A 1078 -17.93 40.22 13.15
CA THR A 1078 -16.60 39.92 12.60
C THR A 1078 -15.51 40.57 13.46
N GLU A 1079 -14.53 39.79 13.88
CA GLU A 1079 -13.29 40.29 14.46
C GLU A 1079 -12.26 40.53 13.36
N PHE A 1080 -12.05 39.55 12.47
CA PHE A 1080 -11.27 39.72 11.23
C PHE A 1080 -11.62 38.66 10.17
N PHE A 1081 -11.40 38.98 8.90
CA PHE A 1081 -11.67 38.09 7.77
C PHE A 1081 -10.43 37.26 7.38
N LEU A 1082 -10.61 36.22 6.57
CA LEU A 1082 -9.54 35.34 6.05
C LEU A 1082 -8.40 36.09 5.34
N LYS A 1083 -8.68 37.28 4.78
CA LYS A 1083 -7.70 38.15 4.11
C LYS A 1083 -7.07 39.23 5.00
N THR A 1084 -7.54 39.41 6.24
CA THR A 1084 -7.15 40.55 7.07
C THR A 1084 -5.69 40.46 7.51
N PHE A 1085 -5.29 39.30 8.06
CA PHE A 1085 -3.92 39.06 8.50
C PHE A 1085 -3.21 38.10 7.55
N SER A 1086 -1.93 38.38 7.30
CA SER A 1086 -1.07 37.52 6.48
C SER A 1086 0.04 36.83 7.29
N SER A 1087 0.08 37.10 8.60
CA SER A 1087 1.09 36.64 9.55
C SER A 1087 0.38 36.01 10.76
N GLN A 1088 0.84 34.81 11.15
CA GLN A 1088 0.38 34.12 12.34
C GLN A 1088 0.56 34.99 13.60
N LYS A 1089 1.68 35.71 13.69
CA LYS A 1089 1.99 36.59 14.83
C LYS A 1089 0.93 37.66 15.04
N ASP A 1090 0.41 38.27 13.97
CA ASP A 1090 -0.57 39.35 14.07
C ASP A 1090 -1.92 38.84 14.60
N ILE A 1091 -2.28 37.61 14.21
CA ILE A 1091 -3.48 36.93 14.71
C ILE A 1091 -3.32 36.58 16.19
N LEU A 1092 -2.17 36.00 16.56
CA LEU A 1092 -1.86 35.65 17.95
C LEU A 1092 -1.84 36.88 18.87
N ASP A 1093 -1.26 38.00 18.41
CA ASP A 1093 -1.25 39.26 19.15
C ASP A 1093 -2.67 39.85 19.27
N TYR A 1094 -3.52 39.69 18.25
CA TYR A 1094 -4.93 40.08 18.33
C TYR A 1094 -5.71 39.24 19.37
N ILE A 1095 -5.56 37.91 19.36
CA ILE A 1095 -6.22 36.98 20.29
C ILE A 1095 -5.87 37.31 21.76
N LYS A 1096 -4.64 37.76 22.04
CA LYS A 1096 -4.24 38.25 23.38
C LYS A 1096 -5.02 39.49 23.86
N THR A 1097 -5.73 40.17 22.97
CA THR A 1097 -6.52 41.36 23.30
C THR A 1097 -7.99 41.21 22.95
N LEU A 1098 -8.43 40.00 22.56
CA LEU A 1098 -9.80 39.73 22.13
C LEU A 1098 -10.81 40.15 23.21
N PRO A 1099 -11.76 41.07 22.90
CA PRO A 1099 -12.71 41.56 23.87
C PRO A 1099 -13.80 40.53 24.19
N TYR A 1100 -14.25 40.53 25.44
CA TYR A 1100 -15.42 39.76 25.87
C TYR A 1100 -16.71 40.55 25.55
N LYS A 1101 -17.68 39.90 24.88
CA LYS A 1101 -18.85 40.58 24.31
C LYS A 1101 -20.04 40.70 25.27
N GLY A 1102 -20.43 39.61 25.94
CA GLY A 1102 -21.67 39.49 26.69
C GLY A 1102 -22.93 39.39 25.80
N GLY A 1103 -24.01 38.81 26.35
CA GLY A 1103 -25.33 38.67 25.69
C GLY A 1103 -25.89 37.25 25.74
N ASN A 1104 -27.02 37.02 25.05
CA ASN A 1104 -27.64 35.69 24.86
C ASN A 1104 -26.81 34.82 23.89
N THR A 1105 -27.23 33.58 23.61
CA THR A 1105 -26.53 32.65 22.70
C THR A 1105 -27.42 32.33 21.49
N MET A 1106 -27.11 32.92 20.32
CA MET A 1106 -27.83 32.72 19.05
C MET A 1106 -26.91 32.05 18.02
N THR A 1107 -26.66 30.76 18.21
CA THR A 1107 -25.70 29.96 17.41
C THR A 1107 -26.16 29.79 15.97
N GLY A 1108 -27.46 29.60 15.70
CA GLY A 1108 -28.00 29.43 14.34
C GLY A 1108 -27.74 30.66 13.48
N ARG A 1109 -28.07 31.83 14.00
CA ARG A 1109 -27.79 33.13 13.36
C ARG A 1109 -26.29 33.37 13.16
N ALA A 1110 -25.45 32.85 14.05
CA ALA A 1110 -24.00 32.97 13.96
C ALA A 1110 -23.40 32.09 12.84
N LEU A 1111 -23.92 30.88 12.66
CA LEU A 1111 -23.57 29.98 11.56
C LEU A 1111 -23.96 30.58 10.20
N GLU A 1112 -25.15 31.15 10.12
CA GLU A 1112 -25.61 31.84 8.90
C GLU A 1112 -24.75 33.09 8.59
N PHE A 1113 -24.36 33.81 9.63
CA PHE A 1113 -23.49 34.97 9.46
C PHE A 1113 -22.12 34.61 8.86
N ILE A 1114 -21.47 33.52 9.30
CA ILE A 1114 -20.17 33.12 8.74
C ILE A 1114 -20.30 32.54 7.32
N SER A 1115 -21.42 31.90 6.98
CA SER A 1115 -21.69 31.47 5.59
C SER A 1115 -21.74 32.67 4.65
N ASP A 1116 -22.42 33.73 5.06
CA ASP A 1116 -22.74 34.87 4.20
C ASP A 1116 -21.61 35.90 4.15
N ASN A 1117 -20.77 35.97 5.18
CA ASN A 1117 -19.77 37.03 5.33
C ASN A 1117 -18.33 36.55 5.34
N HIS A 1118 -18.02 35.34 5.84
CA HIS A 1118 -16.62 34.89 6.00
C HIS A 1118 -16.17 33.92 4.91
N PHE A 1119 -17.02 32.98 4.50
CA PHE A 1119 -16.71 32.04 3.43
C PHE A 1119 -17.00 32.59 2.02
N THR A 1120 -16.74 33.87 1.82
CA THR A 1120 -16.92 34.56 0.54
C THR A 1120 -15.58 34.94 -0.10
N ALA A 1121 -15.53 35.00 -1.43
CA ALA A 1121 -14.33 35.47 -2.14
C ALA A 1121 -13.92 36.89 -1.70
N ALA A 1122 -14.92 37.75 -1.41
CA ALA A 1122 -14.69 39.10 -0.91
C ALA A 1122 -14.01 39.11 0.47
N ALA A 1123 -14.27 38.12 1.33
CA ALA A 1123 -13.62 37.97 2.64
C ALA A 1123 -12.28 37.22 2.59
N GLY A 1124 -11.88 36.69 1.44
CA GLY A 1124 -10.61 36.01 1.24
C GLY A 1124 -10.69 34.49 1.18
N SER A 1125 -11.89 33.92 1.15
CA SER A 1125 -12.08 32.49 0.88
C SER A 1125 -11.56 32.13 -0.50
N ARG A 1126 -10.81 31.03 -0.55
CA ARG A 1126 -10.26 30.38 -1.74
C ARG A 1126 -11.08 29.16 -2.14
N LYS A 1127 -12.33 29.08 -1.73
CA LYS A 1127 -13.25 27.99 -2.10
C LYS A 1127 -13.30 27.75 -3.62
N ALA A 1128 -13.31 28.81 -4.44
CA ALA A 1128 -13.29 28.71 -5.91
C ALA A 1128 -11.99 28.14 -6.50
N GLN A 1129 -10.94 27.99 -5.67
CA GLN A 1129 -9.65 27.39 -6.02
C GLN A 1129 -9.52 25.96 -5.45
N ASN A 1130 -10.63 25.36 -5.00
CA ASN A 1130 -10.67 24.04 -4.34
C ASN A 1130 -9.79 23.95 -3.06
N VAL A 1131 -9.61 25.06 -2.35
CA VAL A 1131 -8.97 25.03 -1.02
C VAL A 1131 -9.99 24.59 0.02
N PRO A 1132 -9.68 23.63 0.92
CA PRO A 1132 -10.58 23.21 2.00
C PRO A 1132 -11.07 24.37 2.86
N GLN A 1133 -12.37 24.38 3.18
CA GLN A 1133 -13.01 25.40 4.02
C GLN A 1133 -13.46 24.75 5.33
N ILE A 1134 -13.10 25.34 6.47
CA ILE A 1134 -13.34 24.77 7.79
C ILE A 1134 -13.93 25.83 8.72
N ALA A 1135 -15.06 25.52 9.37
CA ALA A 1135 -15.62 26.30 10.47
C ALA A 1135 -15.34 25.57 11.79
N VAL A 1136 -14.85 26.28 12.80
CA VAL A 1136 -14.71 25.76 14.18
C VAL A 1136 -15.63 26.59 15.07
N VAL A 1137 -16.65 25.95 15.61
CA VAL A 1137 -17.72 26.57 16.39
C VAL A 1137 -17.49 26.20 17.85
N ILE A 1138 -17.41 27.19 18.74
CA ILE A 1138 -17.20 26.95 20.17
C ILE A 1138 -18.32 27.62 20.96
N THR A 1139 -19.06 26.85 21.76
CA THR A 1139 -20.22 27.30 22.54
C THR A 1139 -20.27 26.67 23.94
N ASP A 1140 -20.84 27.38 24.93
CA ASP A 1140 -20.99 26.89 26.32
C ASP A 1140 -22.43 26.56 26.73
N GLY A 1141 -23.39 26.72 25.82
CA GLY A 1141 -24.81 26.55 26.12
C GLY A 1141 -25.68 26.30 24.89
N LYS A 1142 -26.92 25.91 25.17
CA LYS A 1142 -27.98 25.67 24.17
C LYS A 1142 -28.35 26.96 23.45
N SER A 1143 -28.47 26.93 22.13
CA SER A 1143 -28.93 28.07 21.35
C SER A 1143 -30.41 28.39 21.59
N GLN A 1144 -30.77 29.66 21.42
CA GLN A 1144 -32.14 30.17 21.49
C GLN A 1144 -32.85 30.22 20.13
N ASP A 1145 -32.16 29.81 19.06
CA ASP A 1145 -32.65 29.72 17.68
C ASP A 1145 -32.32 28.35 17.05
N ASP A 1146 -32.89 28.07 15.88
CA ASP A 1146 -32.62 26.81 15.17
C ASP A 1146 -31.21 26.81 14.56
N VAL A 1147 -30.46 25.75 14.83
CA VAL A 1147 -29.09 25.58 14.35
C VAL A 1147 -28.98 24.67 13.15
N GLU A 1148 -29.96 23.78 12.93
CA GLU A 1148 -29.86 22.71 11.93
C GLU A 1148 -29.87 23.30 10.52
N ASP A 1149 -30.84 24.16 10.20
CA ASP A 1149 -30.96 24.76 8.87
C ASP A 1149 -29.71 25.61 8.52
N ALA A 1150 -29.18 26.34 9.50
CA ALA A 1150 -27.99 27.18 9.33
C ALA A 1150 -26.70 26.34 9.18
N ALA A 1151 -26.56 25.26 9.93
CA ALA A 1151 -25.45 24.32 9.80
C ALA A 1151 -25.52 23.54 8.47
N GLU A 1152 -26.73 23.15 8.05
CA GLU A 1152 -26.97 22.48 6.78
C GLU A 1152 -26.55 23.36 5.60
N LYS A 1153 -26.82 24.68 5.67
CA LYS A 1153 -26.34 25.66 4.69
C LYS A 1153 -24.81 25.66 4.57
N LEU A 1154 -24.07 25.63 5.69
CA LEU A 1154 -22.60 25.54 5.67
C LEU A 1154 -22.12 24.22 5.06
N ARG A 1155 -22.73 23.09 5.43
CA ARG A 1155 -22.38 21.77 4.89
C ARG A 1155 -22.67 21.66 3.39
N LYS A 1156 -23.80 22.18 2.91
CA LYS A 1156 -24.14 22.28 1.47
C LYS A 1156 -23.14 23.14 0.70
N LEU A 1157 -22.51 24.11 1.38
CA LEU A 1157 -21.42 24.90 0.82
C LEU A 1157 -20.06 24.16 0.86
N GLY A 1158 -20.00 22.89 1.25
CA GLY A 1158 -18.76 22.11 1.30
C GLY A 1158 -17.78 22.58 2.38
N ILE A 1159 -18.30 23.20 3.45
CA ILE A 1159 -17.52 23.64 4.60
C ILE A 1159 -17.57 22.54 5.66
N ALA A 1160 -16.40 22.10 6.13
CA ALA A 1160 -16.31 21.16 7.25
C ALA A 1160 -16.55 21.93 8.56
N VAL A 1161 -17.49 21.50 9.39
CA VAL A 1161 -17.88 22.19 10.63
C VAL A 1161 -17.49 21.34 11.83
N TYR A 1162 -16.59 21.86 12.66
CA TYR A 1162 -16.25 21.32 13.97
C TYR A 1162 -17.07 22.04 15.04
N ALA A 1163 -17.74 21.29 15.91
CA ALA A 1163 -18.55 21.83 16.99
C ALA A 1163 -17.93 21.44 18.33
N ILE A 1164 -17.53 22.44 19.12
CA ILE A 1164 -16.90 22.29 20.43
C ILE A 1164 -17.86 22.85 21.49
N GLY A 1165 -18.42 21.95 22.28
CA GLY A 1165 -19.23 22.26 23.44
C GLY A 1165 -18.42 22.30 24.71
N ILE A 1166 -18.79 23.21 25.61
CA ILE A 1166 -18.18 23.33 26.92
C ILE A 1166 -19.26 23.32 27.99
N LYS A 1167 -19.04 22.57 29.06
CA LYS A 1167 -19.85 22.52 30.28
C LYS A 1167 -21.31 22.15 30.02
N ASN A 1168 -22.17 23.15 29.79
CA ASN A 1168 -23.62 23.01 29.65
C ASN A 1168 -24.08 23.00 28.19
N ALA A 1169 -23.15 22.89 27.23
CA ALA A 1169 -23.49 22.78 25.82
C ALA A 1169 -24.39 21.56 25.56
N ASP A 1170 -25.44 21.76 24.76
CA ASP A 1170 -26.36 20.71 24.37
C ASP A 1170 -25.67 19.82 23.33
N PHE A 1171 -25.32 18.58 23.73
CA PHE A 1171 -24.58 17.68 22.86
C PHE A 1171 -25.33 17.33 21.57
N HIS A 1172 -26.67 17.25 21.62
CA HIS A 1172 -27.48 17.01 20.43
C HIS A 1172 -27.37 18.19 19.46
N GLU A 1173 -27.41 19.43 19.96
CA GLU A 1173 -27.20 20.63 19.15
C GLU A 1173 -25.80 20.65 18.50
N LEU A 1174 -24.76 20.23 19.22
CA LEU A 1174 -23.41 20.13 18.63
C LEU A 1174 -23.34 19.09 17.50
N GLN A 1175 -24.07 17.98 17.62
CA GLN A 1175 -24.17 16.97 16.56
C GLN A 1175 -24.93 17.50 15.33
N GLN A 1176 -25.93 18.34 15.55
CA GLN A 1176 -26.68 19.04 14.51
C GLN A 1176 -25.82 20.09 13.77
N ILE A 1177 -24.89 20.73 14.49
CA ILE A 1177 -23.98 21.72 13.91
C ILE A 1177 -22.84 21.06 13.11
N ALA A 1178 -22.27 19.99 13.66
CA ALA A 1178 -21.06 19.36 13.13
C ALA A 1178 -21.24 18.72 11.74
N SER A 1179 -20.13 18.55 11.03
CA SER A 1179 -20.09 17.72 9.81
C SER A 1179 -20.20 16.23 10.15
N GLN A 1180 -20.56 15.41 9.16
CA GLN A 1180 -20.79 13.98 9.35
C GLN A 1180 -19.54 13.13 9.01
N PRO A 1181 -19.24 12.06 9.78
CA PRO A 1181 -19.96 11.62 10.97
C PRO A 1181 -19.69 12.53 12.17
N SER A 1182 -20.73 12.95 12.89
CA SER A 1182 -20.64 13.92 13.99
C SER A 1182 -19.65 13.51 15.08
N SER A 1183 -19.43 12.21 15.30
CA SER A 1183 -18.43 11.68 16.24
C SER A 1183 -16.97 12.08 15.94
N LYS A 1184 -16.64 12.52 14.71
CA LYS A 1184 -15.31 13.05 14.36
C LYS A 1184 -15.20 14.58 14.48
N PHE A 1185 -16.33 15.26 14.47
CA PHE A 1185 -16.41 16.72 14.36
C PHE A 1185 -17.05 17.38 15.58
N THR A 1186 -17.55 16.60 16.53
CA THR A 1186 -18.14 17.07 17.79
C THR A 1186 -17.22 16.75 18.96
N TYR A 1187 -16.88 17.78 19.73
CA TYR A 1187 -16.09 17.67 20.96
C TYR A 1187 -16.89 18.29 22.09
N ASN A 1188 -16.93 17.64 23.26
CA ASN A 1188 -17.60 18.20 24.42
C ASN A 1188 -16.72 18.04 25.65
N VAL A 1189 -16.40 19.14 26.31
CA VAL A 1189 -15.60 19.15 27.55
C VAL A 1189 -16.43 19.61 28.72
N VAL A 1190 -16.27 18.95 29.86
CA VAL A 1190 -17.05 19.26 31.06
C VAL A 1190 -16.66 20.59 31.72
N ASP A 1191 -15.47 21.13 31.42
CA ASP A 1191 -14.96 22.39 31.97
C ASP A 1191 -14.01 23.12 31.01
N PHE A 1192 -13.95 24.45 31.11
CA PHE A 1192 -13.07 25.30 30.28
C PHE A 1192 -11.58 25.00 30.47
N SER A 1193 -11.17 24.51 31.64
CA SER A 1193 -9.78 24.11 31.92
C SER A 1193 -9.32 22.89 31.12
N LEU A 1194 -10.28 22.09 30.63
CA LEU A 1194 -10.01 20.88 29.85
C LEU A 1194 -9.97 21.16 28.34
N LEU A 1195 -10.22 22.39 27.90
CA LEU A 1195 -10.13 22.77 26.49
C LEU A 1195 -8.75 22.49 25.87
N ARG A 1196 -7.67 22.56 26.67
CA ARG A 1196 -6.31 22.24 26.20
C ARG A 1196 -6.08 20.74 25.91
N GLY A 1197 -6.98 19.86 26.36
CA GLY A 1197 -6.93 18.42 26.12
C GLY A 1197 -7.64 17.98 24.84
N ILE A 1198 -8.31 18.90 24.15
CA ILE A 1198 -8.79 18.76 22.77
C ILE A 1198 -7.68 19.29 21.86
#